data_AF-A0A943AM76-F1
#
_entry.id   AF-A0A943AM76-F1
#
_cell.length_a   1.000
_cell.length_b   1.000
_cell.length_c   1.000
_cell.angle_alpha   90.00
_cell.angle_beta   90.00
_cell.angle_gamma   90.00
#
_symmetry.space_group_name_H-M   'P 1'
#
loop_
_entity.id
_entity.type
_entity.pdbx_description
1 polymer ?
#
loop_
_entity_poly.entity_id
_entity_poly.type
_entity_poly.pdbx_seq_one_letter_code
_entity_poly.pdbx_strand_id
1 'polypeptide(L)'
;MIPLALLLAAATAPVRGAETTTQLTRTDAIVWDDALCLPAPNDSTAHRGLAGVFAGKAGGRLVVAGGANFPGAMPWEGGEKRWYGDVYLYDETDGWKTFPGALPHPAAYGVSVTLPQGVLCIGGCDASRCMDEVFLLTVENGAPRITEWPPLPAPLANAAGCLAGGKVYVAGGSESMTPAKATKRFFTLDPAAPAAGWRELPAWPGPARGYAVAAGQSDGMDNCFYLFSGRDYDGDAPWTIHRDAYRYNPRLRTWTALEGDFPVMAGTAAPFGTNHILFFGGKSHDETVSDNALRLYHTVTGTMTETDVEKSSFILPVTTAVVSDGRDITIASGETAPGIRTPVILRGHVDDDLHRMGWLDILVIVLYFLSLAWIGWYFSKKQKSTGDYFKGGGRIPWFIVGLSIFGTSLSAITFMAIPAKAFATDWSYLLFNAGIILVVPLITAVFIPFFRRLNVTTAYEYLELRFNALIRVVCSVSFIIFQIGRMAVVLLLPSIALNIVTGIDIFLCIGMMGVLSLAYTLMGGIEAVVWTEAVQVVVLLGAAVAVVCSIAFQLPEGFRTIFTAAGDAGKFSLGESFFDLRQPTIWTVLIATVFTNITTYGTDQTIVQRYLTTDSEKAARKGVYTNAALTVPASLLFFLLGTALWAFYKFHPQELSMSIADSDAILPWYMSTALPRGVLGLVIAGLFAAAMSTLSSSMNSAATAFVTDIYRKVRPDRDERHMLSAARWATFVLGMVGILFAVVMASWDIKSLWDEFSKFLGILLGGLGGLFLLGLATRRANATGALCGLAGSIVVQTLVTQHQWVNLLLYSTTGFIACFAIGYVVSLATGGSDPRHTDNLTIYKTKNEL
;
A
#
# COMPACT_ATOMS: atom_id res chain seq x y z
N MET A 1 43.57 42.28 28.19
CA MET A 1 42.16 41.94 28.47
C MET A 1 41.59 41.27 27.23
N ILE A 2 41.42 39.95 27.28
CA ILE A 2 40.76 39.15 26.24
C ILE A 2 39.25 39.29 26.49
N PRO A 3 38.38 39.54 25.49
CA PRO A 3 36.98 39.77 25.75
C PRO A 3 36.30 38.46 26.17
N LEU A 4 35.59 38.54 27.30
CA LEU A 4 34.82 37.48 27.97
C LEU A 4 33.79 36.79 27.04
N ALA A 5 33.47 37.40 25.89
CA ALA A 5 32.57 36.85 24.88
C ALA A 5 33.12 35.61 24.14
N LEU A 6 34.44 35.48 24.00
CA LEU A 6 35.06 34.30 23.35
C LEU A 6 35.17 33.08 24.29
N LEU A 7 35.12 33.31 25.61
CA LEU A 7 35.17 32.25 26.63
C LEU A 7 33.79 31.64 26.92
N LEU A 8 32.69 32.35 26.63
CA LEU A 8 31.33 31.82 26.76
C LEU A 8 30.87 31.04 25.51
N ALA A 9 31.41 31.32 24.33
CA ALA A 9 31.13 30.53 23.11
C ALA A 9 31.88 29.18 23.07
N ALA A 10 32.97 29.04 23.82
CA ALA A 10 33.74 27.80 23.92
C ALA A 10 33.22 26.84 25.01
N ALA A 11 32.26 27.26 25.85
CA ALA A 11 31.79 26.50 27.01
C ALA A 11 30.55 25.61 26.76
N THR A 12 30.05 25.53 25.53
CA THR A 12 28.92 24.66 25.14
C THR A 12 29.16 23.94 23.81
N ALA A 13 30.41 23.58 23.50
CA ALA A 13 30.65 22.70 22.37
C ALA A 13 30.08 21.31 22.70
N PRO A 14 29.21 20.73 21.86
CA PRO A 14 28.68 19.40 22.11
C PRO A 14 29.80 18.37 22.27
N VAL A 15 29.59 17.42 23.19
CA VAL A 15 30.52 16.30 23.39
C VAL A 15 30.43 15.38 22.17
N ARG A 16 31.39 15.51 21.26
CA ARG A 16 31.45 14.73 20.01
C ARG A 16 31.65 13.24 20.29
N GLY A 17 30.93 12.39 19.56
CA GLY A 17 31.06 10.93 19.64
C GLY A 17 30.28 10.28 20.78
N ALA A 18 29.31 10.98 21.38
CA ALA A 18 28.33 10.39 22.29
C ALA A 18 27.03 10.09 21.52
N GLU A 19 26.56 8.83 21.55
CA GLU A 19 25.25 8.47 20.99
C GLU A 19 24.16 9.28 21.70
N THR A 20 23.44 10.09 20.94
CA THR A 20 22.32 10.89 21.46
C THR A 20 21.02 10.33 20.93
N THR A 21 20.09 10.02 21.82
CA THR A 21 18.77 9.52 21.43
C THR A 21 17.74 10.65 21.48
N THR A 22 16.98 10.83 20.40
CA THR A 22 15.84 11.76 20.37
C THR A 22 14.54 10.98 20.16
N GLN A 23 13.65 11.04 21.15
CA GLN A 23 12.34 10.39 21.09
C GLN A 23 11.39 11.24 20.22
N LEU A 24 10.81 10.66 19.18
CA LEU A 24 9.89 11.39 18.27
C LEU A 24 8.42 11.02 18.48
N THR A 25 8.18 9.74 18.71
CA THR A 25 6.88 9.16 19.01
C THR A 25 7.04 8.34 20.29
N ARG A 26 5.99 7.72 20.83
CA ARG A 26 6.17 6.85 22.02
C ARG A 26 7.01 5.61 21.76
N THR A 27 7.19 5.23 20.49
CA THR A 27 7.82 3.98 20.09
C THR A 27 9.02 4.16 19.19
N ASP A 28 9.16 5.31 18.52
CA ASP A 28 10.32 5.61 17.68
C ASP A 28 11.26 6.58 18.38
N ALA A 29 12.52 6.18 18.41
CA ALA A 29 13.63 7.03 18.78
C ALA A 29 14.65 7.08 17.64
N ILE A 30 15.25 8.25 17.40
CA ILE A 30 16.40 8.37 16.51
C ILE A 30 17.66 8.35 17.36
N VAL A 31 18.54 7.39 17.11
CA VAL A 31 19.89 7.34 17.65
C VAL A 31 20.81 8.09 16.70
N TRP A 32 21.42 9.18 17.19
CA TRP A 32 22.27 10.07 16.41
C TRP A 32 23.75 9.81 16.64
N ASP A 33 24.51 9.91 15.55
CA ASP A 33 25.96 9.90 15.49
C ASP A 33 26.47 11.16 14.74
N ASP A 34 27.38 11.88 15.38
CA ASP A 34 27.99 13.12 14.89
C ASP A 34 29.51 12.99 14.65
N ALA A 35 30.06 11.77 14.71
CA ALA A 35 31.50 11.53 14.59
C ALA A 35 32.05 11.80 13.18
N LEU A 36 31.21 11.65 12.14
CA LEU A 36 31.62 11.80 10.75
C LEU A 36 31.74 13.28 10.36
N CYS A 37 32.87 13.68 9.79
CA CYS A 37 33.11 15.05 9.32
C CYS A 37 33.59 15.07 7.86
N LEU A 38 33.16 16.10 7.11
CA LEU A 38 33.64 16.39 5.77
C LEU A 38 35.14 16.77 5.82
N PRO A 39 35.99 16.16 4.99
CA PRO A 39 37.43 16.42 5.02
C PRO A 39 37.76 17.82 4.48
N ALA A 40 38.82 18.43 5.00
CA ALA A 40 39.28 19.75 4.57
C ALA A 40 39.72 19.77 3.10
N PRO A 41 39.35 20.78 2.28
CA PRO A 41 39.99 20.98 0.99
C PRO A 41 41.46 21.39 1.22
N ASN A 42 42.38 20.57 0.72
CA ASN A 42 43.84 20.78 0.66
C ASN A 42 44.54 21.11 2.00
N ASP A 43 45.12 20.11 2.68
CA ASP A 43 46.14 20.18 3.76
C ASP A 43 45.97 21.27 4.84
N SER A 44 44.76 21.81 5.02
CA SER A 44 44.41 22.76 6.07
C SER A 44 43.87 22.01 7.28
N THR A 45 44.21 22.47 8.48
CA THR A 45 44.03 21.70 9.71
C THR A 45 42.58 21.65 10.23
N ALA A 46 41.60 22.31 9.59
CA ALA A 46 40.18 22.18 9.96
C ALA A 46 39.20 22.67 8.86
N HIS A 47 38.31 21.79 8.38
CA HIS A 47 37.18 22.14 7.49
C HIS A 47 36.11 22.94 8.25
N ARG A 48 35.74 24.14 7.77
CA ARG A 48 34.74 25.03 8.42
C ARG A 48 33.29 24.78 7.99
N GLY A 49 33.01 23.68 7.31
CA GLY A 49 31.68 23.33 6.77
C GLY A 49 31.37 23.96 5.42
N LEU A 50 30.25 23.56 4.81
CA LEU A 50 29.70 24.07 3.57
C LEU A 50 28.19 24.23 3.75
N ALA A 51 27.59 25.19 3.07
CA ALA A 51 26.13 25.33 2.98
C ALA A 51 25.67 25.26 1.53
N GLY A 52 24.47 24.76 1.30
CA GLY A 52 23.88 24.59 -0.03
C GLY A 52 24.60 23.52 -0.86
N VAL A 53 25.15 22.48 -0.21
CA VAL A 53 25.78 21.35 -0.92
C VAL A 53 24.73 20.55 -1.69
N PHE A 54 25.13 19.91 -2.78
CA PHE A 54 24.40 18.77 -3.32
C PHE A 54 24.76 17.53 -2.51
N ALA A 55 23.77 16.73 -2.10
CA ALA A 55 24.05 15.43 -1.47
C ALA A 55 23.05 14.34 -1.88
N GLY A 56 23.50 13.10 -1.82
CA GLY A 56 22.70 11.92 -2.17
C GLY A 56 23.49 10.62 -2.11
N LYS A 57 22.90 9.51 -2.56
CA LYS A 57 23.64 8.24 -2.75
C LYS A 57 23.93 7.97 -4.23
N ALA A 58 25.13 7.46 -4.51
CA ALA A 58 25.50 6.95 -5.83
C ALA A 58 26.37 5.69 -5.67
N GLY A 59 25.90 4.56 -6.23
CA GLY A 59 26.59 3.28 -6.09
C GLY A 59 26.76 2.82 -4.64
N GLY A 60 25.77 3.10 -3.78
CA GLY A 60 25.80 2.79 -2.34
C GLY A 60 26.62 3.75 -1.48
N ARG A 61 27.37 4.68 -2.08
CA ARG A 61 28.21 5.66 -1.37
C ARG A 61 27.48 6.97 -1.14
N LEU A 62 27.77 7.62 -0.01
CA LEU A 62 27.35 9.00 0.23
C LEU A 62 28.17 9.93 -0.66
N VAL A 63 27.48 10.82 -1.37
CA VAL A 63 28.07 11.87 -2.18
C VAL A 63 27.74 13.22 -1.56
N VAL A 64 28.74 14.07 -1.39
CA VAL A 64 28.58 15.49 -1.08
C VAL A 64 29.35 16.29 -2.14
N ALA A 65 28.73 17.28 -2.76
CA ALA A 65 29.36 18.04 -3.84
C ALA A 65 29.03 19.54 -3.78
N GLY A 66 30.01 20.37 -4.14
CA GLY A 66 29.86 21.81 -4.19
C GLY A 66 29.68 22.45 -2.81
N GLY A 67 28.87 23.52 -2.73
CA GLY A 67 28.58 24.26 -1.52
C GLY A 67 29.36 25.58 -1.40
N ALA A 68 29.02 26.37 -0.38
CA ALA A 68 29.62 27.68 -0.14
C ALA A 68 29.93 27.94 1.34
N ASN A 69 30.98 28.74 1.60
CA ASN A 69 31.40 29.14 2.95
C ASN A 69 32.11 30.52 2.93
N PHE A 70 32.36 31.09 4.11
CA PHE A 70 33.11 32.33 4.36
C PHE A 70 34.49 31.98 4.99
N PRO A 71 35.52 31.67 4.18
CA PRO A 71 36.79 31.15 4.70
C PRO A 71 37.60 32.18 5.50
N GLY A 72 37.47 33.47 5.19
CA GLY A 72 38.27 34.55 5.79
C GLY A 72 37.74 35.07 7.14
N ALA A 73 36.52 35.60 7.13
CA ALA A 73 35.85 36.21 8.29
C ALA A 73 34.33 36.00 8.22
N MET A 74 33.58 36.35 9.27
CA MET A 74 32.12 36.25 9.25
C MET A 74 31.49 37.30 8.33
N PRO A 75 30.24 37.12 7.85
CA PRO A 75 29.58 38.09 6.97
C PRO A 75 29.49 39.51 7.56
N TRP A 76 29.19 39.63 8.86
CA TRP A 76 29.13 40.93 9.56
C TRP A 76 30.51 41.55 9.84
N GLU A 77 31.59 40.80 9.62
CA GLU A 77 32.98 41.27 9.71
C GLU A 77 33.54 41.61 8.32
N GLY A 78 32.70 41.59 7.27
CA GLY A 78 33.12 41.83 5.89
C GLY A 78 33.70 40.59 5.18
N GLY A 79 33.44 39.39 5.70
CA GLY A 79 33.90 38.15 5.09
C GLY A 79 33.33 37.92 3.68
N GLU A 80 34.19 37.58 2.73
CA GLU A 80 33.79 37.22 1.37
C GLU A 80 33.31 35.77 1.28
N LYS A 81 32.17 35.56 0.61
CA LYS A 81 31.61 34.23 0.36
C LYS A 81 32.37 33.55 -0.79
N ARG A 82 32.69 32.28 -0.62
CA ARG A 82 33.35 31.44 -1.62
C ARG A 82 32.49 30.22 -1.94
N TRP A 83 32.43 29.86 -3.22
CA TRP A 83 31.78 28.66 -3.74
C TRP A 83 32.83 27.62 -4.11
N TYR A 84 32.49 26.35 -3.92
CA TYR A 84 33.38 25.21 -4.13
C TYR A 84 32.84 24.30 -5.23
N GLY A 85 33.77 23.63 -5.92
CA GLY A 85 33.47 22.65 -6.98
C GLY A 85 33.91 21.24 -6.63
N ASP A 86 34.23 20.98 -5.35
CA ASP A 86 34.80 19.72 -4.89
C ASP A 86 33.71 18.65 -4.77
N VAL A 87 34.07 17.39 -5.02
CA VAL A 87 33.21 16.22 -4.79
C VAL A 87 33.84 15.31 -3.74
N TYR A 88 33.04 14.90 -2.78
CA TYR A 88 33.42 14.03 -1.68
C TYR A 88 32.60 12.75 -1.75
N LEU A 89 33.28 11.60 -1.75
CA LEU A 89 32.66 10.28 -1.70
C LEU A 89 32.99 9.62 -0.37
N TYR A 90 31.99 9.13 0.34
CA TYR A 90 32.17 8.37 1.58
C TYR A 90 31.62 6.95 1.44
N ASP A 91 32.40 6.00 1.95
CA ASP A 91 32.12 4.58 2.05
C ASP A 91 32.56 4.12 3.44
N GLU A 92 31.76 3.30 4.12
CA GLU A 92 32.11 2.79 5.47
C GLU A 92 33.41 1.97 5.44
N THR A 93 33.74 1.36 4.29
CA THR A 93 34.93 0.52 4.13
C THR A 93 36.19 1.30 3.80
N ASP A 94 36.10 2.24 2.86
CA ASP A 94 37.24 2.98 2.30
C ASP A 94 37.42 4.39 2.91
N GLY A 95 36.46 4.86 3.72
CA GLY A 95 36.42 6.23 4.23
C GLY A 95 36.18 7.28 3.15
N TRP A 96 36.65 8.51 3.39
CA TRP A 96 36.48 9.63 2.46
C TRP A 96 37.48 9.59 1.29
N LYS A 97 36.98 9.84 0.07
CA LYS A 97 37.77 10.18 -1.11
C LYS A 97 37.34 11.55 -1.62
N THR A 98 38.29 12.45 -1.80
CA THR A 98 38.06 13.84 -2.22
C THR A 98 38.55 14.06 -3.64
N PHE A 99 37.74 14.74 -4.45
CA PHE A 99 38.02 15.08 -5.84
C PHE A 99 37.88 16.61 -6.00
N PRO A 100 38.98 17.36 -5.78
CA PRO A 100 38.94 18.82 -5.85
C PRO A 100 38.55 19.31 -7.24
N GLY A 101 37.64 20.29 -7.31
CA GLY A 101 37.19 20.90 -8.58
C GLY A 101 36.57 19.92 -9.59
N ALA A 102 36.01 18.80 -9.13
CA ALA A 102 35.41 17.79 -10.00
C ALA A 102 34.07 18.21 -10.61
N LEU A 103 33.34 19.16 -9.99
CA LEU A 103 32.15 19.74 -10.59
C LEU A 103 32.52 20.61 -11.82
N PRO A 104 31.62 20.74 -12.81
CA PRO A 104 31.90 21.55 -13.98
C PRO A 104 32.20 23.00 -13.61
N HIS A 105 31.48 23.51 -12.61
CA HIS A 105 31.59 24.87 -12.07
C HIS A 105 31.38 24.82 -10.55
N PRO A 106 32.03 25.69 -9.76
CA PRO A 106 31.71 25.86 -8.35
C PRO A 106 30.26 26.31 -8.17
N ALA A 107 29.47 25.58 -7.37
CA ALA A 107 28.03 25.80 -7.27
C ALA A 107 27.51 25.47 -5.87
N ALA A 108 26.47 26.17 -5.43
CA ALA A 108 25.76 25.92 -4.19
C ALA A 108 24.27 26.25 -4.31
N TYR A 109 23.46 25.85 -3.33
CA TYR A 109 22.04 26.17 -3.21
C TYR A 109 21.18 25.69 -4.40
N GLY A 110 21.60 24.60 -5.03
CA GLY A 110 20.79 23.86 -5.99
C GLY A 110 19.95 22.77 -5.30
N VAL A 111 19.20 22.01 -6.09
CA VAL A 111 18.43 20.85 -5.64
C VAL A 111 19.22 19.58 -5.92
N SER A 112 19.25 18.66 -4.96
CA SER A 112 19.79 17.30 -5.16
C SER A 112 18.69 16.25 -5.00
N VAL A 113 18.58 15.34 -5.98
CA VAL A 113 17.64 14.22 -5.94
C VAL A 113 18.39 12.91 -6.15
N THR A 114 18.30 12.00 -5.18
CA THR A 114 18.88 10.65 -5.32
C THR A 114 18.01 9.80 -6.26
N LEU A 115 18.61 9.27 -7.31
CA LEU A 115 18.04 8.33 -8.27
C LEU A 115 18.76 6.98 -8.17
N PRO A 116 18.18 5.86 -8.64
CA PRO A 116 18.85 4.56 -8.61
C PRO A 116 20.25 4.55 -9.24
N GLN A 117 20.46 5.36 -10.29
CA GLN A 117 21.73 5.49 -10.99
C GLN A 117 22.73 6.46 -10.35
N GLY A 118 22.31 7.39 -9.49
CA GLY A 118 23.17 8.44 -8.93
C GLY A 118 22.42 9.67 -8.43
N VAL A 119 23.14 10.77 -8.19
CA VAL A 119 22.57 12.01 -7.64
C VAL A 119 22.33 13.00 -8.79
N LEU A 120 21.08 13.40 -9.00
CA LEU A 120 20.73 14.45 -9.95
C LEU A 120 20.88 15.81 -9.26
N CYS A 121 21.83 16.61 -9.73
CA CYS A 121 22.12 17.97 -9.27
C CYS A 121 21.46 18.97 -10.22
N ILE A 122 20.64 19.87 -9.68
CA ILE A 122 19.74 20.72 -10.47
C ILE A 122 19.90 22.18 -10.05
N GLY A 123 20.33 23.03 -10.98
CA GLY A 123 20.47 24.47 -10.78
C GLY A 123 21.51 24.84 -9.72
N GLY A 124 21.24 25.92 -8.98
CA GLY A 124 22.13 26.49 -7.97
C GLY A 124 22.61 27.89 -8.35
N CYS A 125 23.65 28.37 -7.66
CA CYS A 125 24.31 29.63 -7.97
C CYS A 125 25.79 29.63 -7.64
N ASP A 126 26.49 30.59 -8.25
CA ASP A 126 27.82 31.06 -7.86
C ASP A 126 27.77 32.52 -7.36
N ALA A 127 28.91 33.19 -7.28
CA ALA A 127 29.01 34.58 -6.85
C ALA A 127 28.33 35.59 -7.79
N SER A 128 28.07 35.20 -9.04
CA SER A 128 27.67 36.08 -10.14
C SER A 128 26.29 35.77 -10.72
N ARG A 129 25.89 34.50 -10.76
CA ARG A 129 24.66 34.06 -11.45
C ARG A 129 23.94 32.90 -10.78
N CYS A 130 22.64 32.79 -11.07
CA CYS A 130 21.90 31.55 -10.92
C CYS A 130 22.13 30.64 -12.13
N MET A 131 21.99 29.33 -11.93
CA MET A 131 22.33 28.28 -12.88
C MET A 131 21.08 27.55 -13.36
N ASP A 132 21.03 27.22 -14.65
CA ASP A 132 20.04 26.32 -15.26
C ASP A 132 20.61 24.92 -15.52
N GLU A 133 21.90 24.74 -15.26
CA GLU A 133 22.63 23.50 -15.49
C GLU A 133 22.05 22.36 -14.63
N VAL A 134 21.89 21.19 -15.27
CA VAL A 134 21.44 19.95 -14.62
C VAL A 134 22.41 18.85 -15.00
N PHE A 135 22.89 18.10 -14.02
CA PHE A 135 23.80 17.00 -14.26
C PHE A 135 23.57 15.84 -13.31
N LEU A 136 23.79 14.63 -13.81
CA LEU A 136 23.77 13.41 -13.01
C LEU A 136 25.21 13.09 -12.58
N LEU A 137 25.41 13.02 -11.26
CA LEU A 137 26.64 12.56 -10.63
C LEU A 137 26.51 11.07 -10.31
N THR A 138 27.33 10.27 -10.98
CA THR A 138 27.45 8.82 -10.79
C THR A 138 28.84 8.46 -10.26
N VAL A 139 29.03 7.23 -9.80
CA VAL A 139 30.34 6.74 -9.36
C VAL A 139 30.77 5.59 -10.26
N GLU A 140 31.84 5.79 -11.02
CA GLU A 140 32.42 4.79 -11.92
C GLU A 140 33.88 4.54 -11.52
N ASN A 141 34.26 3.27 -11.36
CA ASN A 141 35.61 2.88 -10.93
C ASN A 141 36.10 3.61 -9.66
N GLY A 142 35.18 3.99 -8.75
CA GLY A 142 35.51 4.68 -7.51
C GLY A 142 35.75 6.19 -7.64
N ALA A 143 35.51 6.78 -8.81
CA ALA A 143 35.60 8.22 -9.04
C ALA A 143 34.25 8.80 -9.49
N PRO A 144 33.97 10.10 -9.23
CA PRO A 144 32.75 10.73 -9.68
C PRO A 144 32.78 10.93 -11.21
N ARG A 145 31.67 10.59 -11.87
CA ARG A 145 31.44 10.87 -13.28
C ARG A 145 30.20 11.73 -13.42
N ILE A 146 30.35 12.84 -14.15
CA ILE A 146 29.31 13.83 -14.38
C ILE A 146 28.79 13.67 -15.80
N THR A 147 27.46 13.52 -15.91
CA THR A 147 26.76 13.44 -17.19
C THR A 147 25.75 14.57 -17.25
N GLU A 148 25.87 15.43 -18.26
CA GLU A 148 24.90 16.51 -18.47
C GLU A 148 23.51 15.96 -18.77
N TRP A 149 22.51 16.58 -18.16
CA TRP A 149 21.09 16.33 -18.37
C TRP A 149 20.45 17.59 -18.94
N PRO A 150 19.24 17.51 -19.52
CA PRO A 150 18.60 18.69 -20.08
C PRO A 150 18.51 19.83 -19.06
N PRO A 151 18.90 21.06 -19.44
CA PRO A 151 18.92 22.19 -18.52
C PRO A 151 17.50 22.59 -18.11
N LEU A 152 17.39 23.26 -16.96
CA LEU A 152 16.13 23.86 -16.52
C LEU A 152 15.64 24.89 -17.55
N PRO A 153 14.31 25.08 -17.71
CA PRO A 153 13.78 26.12 -18.60
C PRO A 153 14.13 27.55 -18.16
N ALA A 154 14.52 27.73 -16.89
CA ALA A 154 15.01 28.98 -16.33
C ALA A 154 16.06 28.67 -15.23
N PRO A 155 17.08 29.52 -15.05
CA PRO A 155 18.06 29.33 -13.99
C PRO A 155 17.40 29.46 -12.62
N LEU A 156 17.75 28.61 -11.66
CA LEU A 156 17.15 28.62 -10.34
C LEU A 156 18.17 28.32 -9.24
N ALA A 157 18.21 29.18 -8.22
CA ALA A 157 18.88 28.93 -6.94
C ALA A 157 17.89 28.99 -5.78
N ASN A 158 18.19 28.31 -4.67
CA ASN A 158 17.34 28.25 -3.48
C ASN A 158 15.92 27.73 -3.76
N ALA A 159 15.77 26.91 -4.81
CA ALA A 159 14.54 26.19 -5.11
C ALA A 159 14.40 24.96 -4.20
N ALA A 160 13.18 24.44 -4.10
CA ALA A 160 12.90 23.19 -3.40
C ALA A 160 12.58 22.12 -4.43
N GLY A 161 13.04 20.89 -4.24
CA GLY A 161 12.70 19.81 -5.15
C GLY A 161 12.96 18.43 -4.59
N CYS A 162 12.28 17.44 -5.16
CA CYS A 162 12.34 16.05 -4.73
C CYS A 162 11.82 15.12 -5.82
N LEU A 163 11.93 13.80 -5.58
CA LEU A 163 11.27 12.77 -6.37
C LEU A 163 9.87 12.50 -5.79
N ALA A 164 8.83 12.55 -6.62
CA ALA A 164 7.47 12.17 -6.25
C ALA A 164 6.78 11.45 -7.41
N GLY A 165 6.09 10.34 -7.13
CA GLY A 165 5.36 9.60 -8.18
C GLY A 165 6.23 9.17 -9.38
N GLY A 166 7.51 8.91 -9.16
CA GLY A 166 8.47 8.54 -10.20
C GLY A 166 9.00 9.70 -11.05
N LYS A 167 8.64 10.95 -10.74
CA LYS A 167 9.11 12.15 -11.45
C LYS A 167 9.82 13.10 -10.52
N VAL A 168 10.77 13.84 -11.08
CA VAL A 168 11.47 14.91 -10.37
C VAL A 168 10.65 16.18 -10.48
N TYR A 169 10.53 16.90 -9.37
CA TYR A 169 9.83 18.18 -9.29
C TYR A 169 10.74 19.23 -8.66
N VAL A 170 10.70 20.46 -9.19
CA VAL A 170 11.43 21.62 -8.68
C VAL A 170 10.48 22.81 -8.61
N ALA A 171 10.44 23.50 -7.48
CA ALA A 171 9.50 24.57 -7.19
C ALA A 171 10.18 25.79 -6.54
N GLY A 172 9.76 26.98 -6.96
CA GLY A 172 10.22 28.26 -6.40
C GLY A 172 11.68 28.59 -6.74
N GLY A 173 12.36 29.24 -5.80
CA GLY A 173 13.75 29.69 -5.96
C GLY A 173 13.86 31.09 -6.56
N SER A 174 15.04 31.43 -7.06
CA SER A 174 15.36 32.73 -7.66
C SER A 174 16.12 32.58 -8.97
N GLU A 175 15.77 33.42 -9.95
CA GLU A 175 16.39 33.46 -11.28
C GLU A 175 17.65 34.34 -11.36
N SER A 176 17.92 35.18 -10.34
CA SER A 176 19.09 36.05 -10.35
C SER A 176 19.68 36.28 -8.95
N MET A 177 20.99 36.56 -8.90
CA MET A 177 21.69 36.87 -7.65
C MET A 177 21.47 38.33 -7.21
N THR A 178 21.27 39.25 -8.16
CA THR A 178 21.06 40.68 -7.88
C THR A 178 20.25 41.35 -8.99
N PRO A 179 19.06 41.91 -8.72
CA PRO A 179 18.30 41.80 -7.47
C PRO A 179 17.70 40.39 -7.31
N ALA A 180 17.94 39.76 -6.16
CA ALA A 180 17.36 38.45 -5.88
C ALA A 180 15.83 38.57 -5.72
N LYS A 181 15.08 37.72 -6.41
CA LYS A 181 13.61 37.70 -6.38
C LYS A 181 13.07 36.29 -6.31
N ALA A 182 12.14 36.04 -5.40
CA ALA A 182 11.47 34.75 -5.30
C ALA A 182 10.56 34.52 -6.52
N THR A 183 10.46 33.28 -6.99
CA THR A 183 9.65 32.93 -8.16
C THR A 183 8.49 31.99 -7.83
N LYS A 184 7.61 31.80 -8.82
CA LYS A 184 6.57 30.78 -8.86
C LYS A 184 6.88 29.67 -9.88
N ARG A 185 8.15 29.41 -10.18
CA ARG A 185 8.50 28.34 -11.13
C ARG A 185 8.11 26.99 -10.55
N PHE A 186 7.56 26.12 -11.39
CA PHE A 186 7.28 24.73 -11.04
C PHE A 186 7.57 23.85 -12.25
N PHE A 187 8.62 23.06 -12.16
CA PHE A 187 9.11 22.22 -13.25
C PHE A 187 9.03 20.75 -12.89
N THR A 188 8.86 19.90 -13.90
CA THR A 188 8.95 18.44 -13.75
C THR A 188 9.80 17.80 -14.85
N LEU A 189 10.48 16.71 -14.50
CA LEU A 189 11.26 15.87 -15.40
C LEU A 189 10.91 14.40 -15.14
N ASP A 190 10.81 13.62 -16.21
CA ASP A 190 10.69 12.16 -16.12
C ASP A 190 12.10 11.51 -16.17
N PRO A 191 12.63 10.99 -15.05
CA PRO A 191 13.96 10.39 -15.03
C PRO A 191 14.05 9.08 -15.84
N ALA A 192 12.92 8.44 -16.20
CA ALA A 192 12.92 7.28 -17.07
C ALA A 192 13.03 7.66 -18.56
N ALA A 193 12.73 8.91 -18.91
CA ALA A 193 12.83 9.45 -20.27
C ALA A 193 13.43 10.87 -20.25
N PRO A 194 14.68 11.03 -19.76
CA PRO A 194 15.27 12.36 -19.52
C PRO A 194 15.35 13.19 -20.81
N ALA A 195 15.56 12.56 -21.97
CA ALA A 195 15.60 13.22 -23.27
C ALA A 195 14.31 13.99 -23.65
N ALA A 196 13.18 13.72 -22.99
CA ALA A 196 11.95 14.50 -23.17
C ALA A 196 12.05 15.93 -22.59
N GLY A 197 13.06 16.19 -21.75
CA GLY A 197 13.32 17.50 -21.16
C GLY A 197 12.34 17.90 -20.05
N TRP A 198 12.60 19.07 -19.47
CA TRP A 198 11.77 19.64 -18.42
C TRP A 198 10.45 20.20 -18.97
N ARG A 199 9.39 20.07 -18.18
CA ARG A 199 8.09 20.68 -18.46
C ARG A 199 7.70 21.62 -17.33
N GLU A 200 7.33 22.84 -17.69
CA GLU A 200 6.71 23.79 -16.75
C GLU A 200 5.24 23.40 -16.48
N LEU A 201 4.87 23.47 -15.21
CA LEU A 201 3.55 23.15 -14.71
C LEU A 201 2.92 24.39 -14.06
N PRO A 202 1.58 24.43 -13.95
CA PRO A 202 0.92 25.46 -13.16
C PRO A 202 1.43 25.45 -11.71
N ALA A 203 1.88 26.61 -11.25
CA ALA A 203 2.39 26.81 -9.90
C ALA A 203 1.30 26.65 -8.83
N TRP A 204 1.73 26.55 -7.56
CA TRP A 204 0.81 26.48 -6.42
C TRP A 204 -0.02 27.76 -6.28
N PRO A 205 -1.23 27.70 -5.70
CA PRO A 205 -2.13 28.83 -5.53
C PRO A 205 -1.75 29.73 -4.33
N GLY A 206 -0.46 30.02 -4.16
CA GLY A 206 0.09 30.87 -3.10
C GLY A 206 1.13 31.87 -3.60
N PRO A 207 1.78 32.63 -2.70
CA PRO A 207 2.82 33.60 -3.06
C PRO A 207 4.10 32.93 -3.57
N ALA A 208 4.96 33.72 -4.22
CA ALA A 208 6.29 33.30 -4.64
C ALA A 208 7.15 32.93 -3.41
N ARG A 209 8.09 31.98 -3.59
CA ARG A 209 8.94 31.53 -2.48
C ARG A 209 10.30 31.02 -2.95
N GLY A 210 11.34 31.37 -2.20
CA GLY A 210 12.61 30.65 -2.18
C GLY A 210 12.87 30.09 -0.78
N TYR A 211 13.87 29.21 -0.65
CA TYR A 211 14.19 28.55 0.63
C TYR A 211 13.01 27.75 1.21
N ALA A 212 12.08 27.32 0.35
CA ALA A 212 11.02 26.41 0.75
C ALA A 212 11.59 25.01 0.98
N VAL A 213 10.80 24.16 1.65
CA VAL A 213 11.13 22.75 1.85
C VAL A 213 10.20 21.91 0.99
N ALA A 214 10.74 20.89 0.33
CA ALA A 214 9.94 19.96 -0.46
C ALA A 214 10.19 18.51 -0.04
N ALA A 215 9.15 17.70 -0.11
CA ALA A 215 9.22 16.27 0.12
C ALA A 215 8.22 15.55 -0.79
N GLY A 216 8.60 14.35 -1.25
CA GLY A 216 7.69 13.47 -1.98
C GLY A 216 7.17 12.41 -1.03
N GLN A 217 5.86 12.31 -0.85
CA GLN A 217 5.26 11.33 0.07
C GLN A 217 3.86 10.92 -0.39
N SER A 218 3.38 9.74 0.02
CA SER A 218 2.00 9.33 -0.22
C SER A 218 1.03 10.15 0.61
N ASP A 219 -0.08 10.57 0.00
CA ASP A 219 -1.22 11.17 0.70
C ASP A 219 -2.24 10.14 1.17
N GLY A 220 -1.89 8.85 1.13
CA GLY A 220 -2.77 7.72 1.39
C GLY A 220 -3.30 7.06 0.12
N MET A 221 -3.18 7.72 -1.04
CA MET A 221 -3.59 7.17 -2.35
C MET A 221 -2.54 7.35 -3.43
N ASP A 222 -1.96 8.55 -3.53
CA ASP A 222 -0.99 8.90 -4.55
C ASP A 222 0.27 9.46 -3.91
N ASN A 223 1.42 9.14 -4.49
CA ASN A 223 2.67 9.80 -4.16
C ASN A 223 2.66 11.24 -4.69
N CYS A 224 2.56 12.19 -3.78
CA CYS A 224 2.39 13.62 -4.04
C CYS A 224 3.68 14.39 -3.80
N PHE A 225 3.80 15.54 -4.46
CA PHE A 225 4.83 16.54 -4.18
C PHE A 225 4.30 17.53 -3.14
N TYR A 226 5.04 17.73 -2.07
CA TYR A 226 4.68 18.68 -1.02
C TYR A 226 5.65 19.87 -1.03
N LEU A 227 5.10 21.08 -0.85
CA LEU A 227 5.83 22.34 -0.80
C LEU A 227 5.46 23.08 0.48
N PHE A 228 6.42 23.25 1.38
CA PHE A 228 6.23 23.84 2.70
C PHE A 228 7.00 25.16 2.83
N SER A 229 6.37 26.14 3.47
CA SER A 229 7.04 27.34 3.96
C SER A 229 7.81 28.09 2.87
N GLY A 230 9.00 28.61 3.18
CA GLY A 230 9.81 29.46 2.33
C GLY A 230 9.65 30.93 2.68
N ARG A 231 10.27 31.80 1.88
CA ARG A 231 10.13 33.25 2.02
C ARG A 231 9.92 33.93 0.68
N ASP A 232 9.11 34.98 0.68
CA ASP A 232 8.97 35.92 -0.43
C ASP A 232 9.96 37.06 -0.26
N TYR A 233 10.62 37.46 -1.34
CA TYR A 233 11.59 38.55 -1.37
C TYR A 233 11.70 39.13 -2.77
N ASP A 234 11.95 40.44 -2.85
CA ASP A 234 12.12 41.19 -4.11
C ASP A 234 13.16 42.30 -3.92
N GLY A 235 14.41 41.99 -4.26
CA GLY A 235 15.55 42.89 -4.02
C GLY A 235 15.71 43.25 -2.55
N ASP A 236 15.78 44.54 -2.25
CA ASP A 236 15.96 45.08 -0.90
C ASP A 236 14.64 45.28 -0.13
N ALA A 237 13.49 44.89 -0.72
CA ALA A 237 12.21 44.98 -0.03
C ALA A 237 12.18 44.08 1.23
N PRO A 238 11.40 44.46 2.27
CA PRO A 238 11.17 43.56 3.40
C PRO A 238 10.63 42.21 2.90
N TRP A 239 11.23 41.13 3.39
CA TRP A 239 10.85 39.77 3.04
C TRP A 239 9.92 39.19 4.10
N THR A 240 9.08 38.24 3.69
CA THR A 240 8.07 37.61 4.56
C THR A 240 8.27 36.12 4.56
N ILE A 241 8.25 35.49 5.75
CA ILE A 241 8.25 34.04 5.88
C ILE A 241 6.83 33.51 5.68
N HIS A 242 6.71 32.50 4.82
CA HIS A 242 5.48 31.74 4.70
C HIS A 242 5.49 30.58 5.69
N ARG A 243 4.34 30.30 6.29
CA ARG A 243 4.13 29.10 7.12
C ARG A 243 3.03 28.19 6.55
N ASP A 244 2.55 28.52 5.34
CA ASP A 244 1.61 27.74 4.58
C ASP A 244 2.29 26.53 3.90
N ALA A 245 1.48 25.58 3.45
CA ALA A 245 1.95 24.44 2.69
C ALA A 245 0.94 24.01 1.63
N TYR A 246 1.45 23.38 0.58
CA TYR A 246 0.65 22.90 -0.56
C TYR A 246 1.09 21.51 -0.97
N ARG A 247 0.12 20.69 -1.36
CA ARG A 247 0.32 19.37 -1.96
C ARG A 247 -0.08 19.40 -3.43
N TYR A 248 0.80 18.98 -4.32
CA TYR A 248 0.51 18.71 -5.71
C TYR A 248 0.33 17.20 -5.93
N ASN A 249 -0.82 16.80 -6.48
CA ASN A 249 -1.07 15.41 -6.86
C ASN A 249 -0.74 15.21 -8.35
N PRO A 250 0.31 14.43 -8.71
CA PRO A 250 0.70 14.22 -10.11
C PRO A 250 -0.36 13.55 -10.99
N ARG A 251 -1.19 12.67 -10.42
CA ARG A 251 -2.23 11.94 -11.13
C ARG A 251 -3.39 12.87 -11.48
N LEU A 252 -3.85 13.67 -10.52
CA LEU A 252 -4.96 14.62 -10.69
C LEU A 252 -4.52 15.94 -11.34
N ARG A 253 -3.22 16.26 -11.28
CA ARG A 253 -2.62 17.52 -11.72
C ARG A 253 -3.17 18.76 -11.01
N THR A 254 -3.52 18.60 -9.73
CA THR A 254 -4.12 19.64 -8.91
C THR A 254 -3.28 19.95 -7.69
N TRP A 255 -3.35 21.21 -7.24
CA TRP A 255 -2.80 21.67 -5.97
C TRP A 255 -3.90 21.70 -4.91
N THR A 256 -3.56 21.32 -3.68
CA THR A 256 -4.41 21.46 -2.49
C THR A 256 -3.62 22.19 -1.42
N ALA A 257 -4.19 23.24 -0.82
CA ALA A 257 -3.59 23.86 0.36
C ALA A 257 -3.73 22.93 1.57
N LEU A 258 -2.72 22.88 2.43
CA LEU A 258 -2.73 22.08 3.65
C LEU A 258 -3.07 22.97 4.84
N GLU A 259 -3.88 22.44 5.75
CA GLU A 259 -4.12 23.07 7.05
C GLU A 259 -2.94 22.81 7.98
N GLY A 260 -2.59 23.81 8.78
CA GLY A 260 -1.50 23.73 9.74
C GLY A 260 -0.54 24.90 9.64
N ASP A 261 0.51 24.83 10.44
CA ASP A 261 1.55 25.84 10.58
C ASP A 261 2.91 25.17 10.39
N PHE A 262 3.66 25.60 9.38
CA PHE A 262 4.88 24.93 8.93
C PHE A 262 6.09 25.86 9.00
N PRO A 263 6.73 26.05 10.17
CA PRO A 263 7.87 26.95 10.36
C PRO A 263 9.22 26.35 9.90
N VAL A 264 9.26 25.77 8.70
CA VAL A 264 10.40 24.94 8.24
C VAL A 264 11.30 25.64 7.20
N MET A 265 11.15 26.95 7.01
CA MET A 265 11.92 27.73 6.03
C MET A 265 13.44 27.48 6.15
N ALA A 266 14.08 27.26 5.01
CA ALA A 266 15.49 26.89 4.85
C ALA A 266 15.92 25.57 5.50
N GLY A 267 15.05 24.87 6.24
CA GLY A 267 15.31 23.53 6.76
C GLY A 267 15.40 22.49 5.63
N THR A 268 15.29 21.23 6.02
CA THR A 268 15.23 20.13 5.06
C THR A 268 14.24 19.07 5.53
N ALA A 269 13.79 18.20 4.63
CA ALA A 269 12.81 17.18 4.95
C ALA A 269 13.11 15.86 4.23
N ALA A 270 12.78 14.77 4.91
CA ALA A 270 12.87 13.43 4.36
C ALA A 270 11.52 12.70 4.50
N PRO A 271 11.09 11.96 3.46
CA PRO A 271 9.97 11.05 3.61
C PRO A 271 10.37 9.85 4.48
N PHE A 272 9.47 9.45 5.37
CA PHE A 272 9.62 8.28 6.25
C PHE A 272 8.36 7.42 6.24
N GLY A 273 8.56 6.10 6.25
CA GLY A 273 7.50 5.12 6.17
C GLY A 273 6.54 5.40 4.99
N THR A 274 5.27 5.11 5.20
CA THR A 274 4.24 5.23 4.16
C THR A 274 3.69 6.66 4.04
N ASN A 275 3.61 7.42 5.14
CA ASN A 275 2.83 8.66 5.18
C ASN A 275 3.45 9.76 6.07
N HIS A 276 4.72 9.65 6.45
CA HIS A 276 5.38 10.67 7.28
C HIS A 276 6.39 11.51 6.50
N ILE A 277 6.48 12.78 6.89
CA ILE A 277 7.54 13.70 6.46
C ILE A 277 8.22 14.19 7.73
N LEU A 278 9.50 13.88 7.87
CA LEU A 278 10.33 14.33 8.97
C LEU A 278 11.10 15.58 8.55
N PHE A 279 10.91 16.66 9.27
CA PHE A 279 11.59 17.94 9.08
C PHE A 279 12.76 18.08 10.05
N PHE A 280 13.84 18.65 9.55
CA PHE A 280 15.07 18.91 10.31
C PHE A 280 15.32 20.42 10.33
N GLY A 281 15.18 21.01 11.52
CA GLY A 281 15.34 22.44 11.73
C GLY A 281 14.27 23.28 11.03
N GLY A 282 14.47 24.60 11.09
CA GLY A 282 13.52 25.58 10.58
C GLY A 282 13.76 26.94 11.21
N LYS A 283 12.68 27.67 11.44
CA LYS A 283 12.66 28.97 12.09
C LYS A 283 11.83 28.93 13.36
N SER A 284 12.33 29.53 14.43
CA SER A 284 11.55 29.72 15.65
C SER A 284 10.38 30.69 15.41
N HIS A 285 9.46 30.77 16.39
CA HIS A 285 8.37 31.75 16.38
C HIS A 285 8.81 33.21 16.32
N ASP A 286 10.05 33.52 16.71
CA ASP A 286 10.64 34.87 16.63
C ASP A 286 11.18 35.16 15.21
N GLU A 287 11.12 34.19 14.27
CA GLU A 287 11.51 34.25 12.84
C GLU A 287 12.97 34.64 12.53
N THR A 288 13.65 35.25 13.50
CA THR A 288 15.03 35.75 13.45
C THR A 288 16.05 34.66 13.78
N VAL A 289 15.64 33.63 14.52
CA VAL A 289 16.52 32.54 15.01
C VAL A 289 16.11 31.21 14.39
N SER A 290 17.08 30.44 13.91
CA SER A 290 16.85 29.05 13.53
C SER A 290 16.62 28.20 14.79
N ASP A 291 15.56 27.40 14.77
CA ASP A 291 15.32 26.43 15.85
C ASP A 291 16.19 25.18 15.68
N ASN A 292 16.13 24.30 16.68
CA ASN A 292 16.79 23.00 16.68
C ASN A 292 15.76 21.89 16.92
N ALA A 293 14.69 21.91 16.14
CA ALA A 293 13.54 21.01 16.33
C ALA A 293 13.46 19.95 15.24
N LEU A 294 13.03 18.75 15.63
CA LEU A 294 12.52 17.74 14.72
C LEU A 294 11.00 17.83 14.70
N ARG A 295 10.41 17.79 13.51
CA ARG A 295 8.96 17.82 13.35
C ARG A 295 8.51 16.69 12.44
N LEU A 296 7.54 15.92 12.89
CA LEU A 296 7.02 14.77 12.16
C LEU A 296 5.58 15.06 11.73
N TYR A 297 5.39 15.25 10.42
CA TYR A 297 4.09 15.48 9.83
C TYR A 297 3.53 14.20 9.22
N HIS A 298 2.29 13.88 9.55
CA HIS A 298 1.59 12.75 8.95
C HIS A 298 0.59 13.23 7.89
N THR A 299 0.75 12.76 6.66
CA THR A 299 0.04 13.29 5.48
C THR A 299 -1.44 12.95 5.42
N VAL A 300 -1.88 11.90 6.11
CA VAL A 300 -3.28 11.42 6.11
C VAL A 300 -4.10 12.03 7.25
N THR A 301 -3.52 12.14 8.45
CA THR A 301 -4.20 12.76 9.59
C THR A 301 -4.01 14.28 9.60
N GLY A 302 -2.99 14.80 8.89
CA GLY A 302 -2.63 16.21 8.90
C GLY A 302 -2.18 16.67 10.28
N THR A 303 -1.59 15.79 11.08
CA THR A 303 -1.07 16.10 12.42
C THR A 303 0.44 16.31 12.36
N MET A 304 0.93 17.18 13.24
CA MET A 304 2.35 17.42 13.45
C MET A 304 2.70 17.05 14.89
N THR A 305 3.74 16.26 15.10
CA THR A 305 4.43 16.18 16.40
C THR A 305 5.76 16.92 16.32
N GLU A 306 6.21 17.48 17.43
CA GLU A 306 7.43 18.26 17.51
C GLU A 306 8.22 17.84 18.74
N THR A 307 9.55 17.77 18.60
CA THR A 307 10.47 17.52 19.70
C THR A 307 11.72 18.36 19.49
N ASP A 308 12.11 19.11 20.51
CA ASP A 308 13.35 19.88 20.52
C ASP A 308 14.54 18.95 20.70
N VAL A 309 15.58 19.15 19.89
CA VAL A 309 16.90 18.55 20.10
C VAL A 309 17.70 19.49 20.98
N GLU A 310 18.20 18.99 22.10
CA GLU A 310 19.06 19.77 22.98
C GLU A 310 20.30 20.26 22.21
N LYS A 311 20.50 21.58 22.16
CA LYS A 311 21.64 22.20 21.44
C LYS A 311 22.99 21.78 22.02
N SER A 312 23.02 21.32 23.28
CA SER A 312 24.18 20.72 23.94
C SER A 312 24.58 19.38 23.34
N SER A 313 23.68 18.70 22.62
CA SER A 313 23.96 17.42 21.97
C SER A 313 24.48 17.63 20.55
N PHE A 314 23.72 18.32 19.69
CA PHE A 314 24.16 18.77 18.37
C PHE A 314 23.19 19.82 17.80
N ILE A 315 23.58 20.47 16.70
CA ILE A 315 22.76 21.46 16.00
C ILE A 315 22.39 20.89 14.62
N LEU A 316 21.09 20.83 14.32
CA LEU A 316 20.56 20.49 13.01
C LEU A 316 20.90 21.59 12.00
N PRO A 317 21.70 21.31 10.97
CA PRO A 317 22.04 22.31 9.97
C PRO A 317 20.87 22.56 9.01
N VAL A 318 20.71 23.82 8.60
CA VAL A 318 19.77 24.27 7.56
C VAL A 318 20.51 24.53 6.24
N THR A 319 19.79 24.79 5.16
CA THR A 319 20.32 24.96 3.79
C THR A 319 21.21 23.80 3.37
N THR A 320 20.74 22.58 3.63
CA THR A 320 21.46 21.33 3.39
C THR A 320 20.54 20.31 2.73
N ALA A 321 21.15 19.25 2.21
CA ALA A 321 20.46 18.08 1.70
C ALA A 321 20.44 16.96 2.76
N VAL A 322 19.31 16.27 2.83
CA VAL A 322 19.16 15.05 3.63
C VAL A 322 19.04 13.85 2.69
N VAL A 323 19.65 12.75 3.12
CA VAL A 323 19.60 11.45 2.45
C VAL A 323 18.93 10.50 3.43
N SER A 324 17.74 10.00 3.09
CA SER A 324 17.08 8.92 3.84
C SER A 324 17.15 7.61 3.05
N ASP A 325 17.43 6.53 3.76
CA ASP A 325 17.44 5.17 3.20
C ASP A 325 16.86 4.19 4.22
N GLY A 326 15.59 3.83 4.04
CA GLY A 326 14.86 3.02 5.02
C GLY A 326 14.78 3.70 6.38
N ARG A 327 15.54 3.19 7.35
CA ARG A 327 15.60 3.68 8.74
C ARG A 327 16.79 4.60 9.01
N ASP A 328 17.68 4.76 8.04
CA ASP A 328 18.87 5.59 8.17
C ASP A 328 18.62 7.00 7.62
N ILE A 329 19.13 7.99 8.34
CA ILE A 329 19.12 9.41 8.01
C ILE A 329 20.56 9.86 7.91
N THR A 330 20.89 10.62 6.88
CA THR A 330 22.17 11.33 6.78
C THR A 330 21.92 12.76 6.37
N ILE A 331 22.27 13.71 7.24
CA ILE A 331 22.18 15.15 6.97
C ILE A 331 23.57 15.64 6.59
N ALA A 332 23.70 16.19 5.39
CA ALA A 332 24.97 16.70 4.90
C ALA A 332 25.36 18.03 5.57
N SER A 333 26.57 18.49 5.28
CA SER A 333 27.10 19.77 5.74
C SER A 333 26.17 20.94 5.41
N GLY A 334 25.91 21.81 6.38
CA GLY A 334 25.03 22.97 6.21
C GLY A 334 25.33 24.13 7.16
N GLU A 335 24.36 25.04 7.27
CA GLU A 335 24.41 26.25 8.07
C GLU A 335 23.78 26.03 9.46
N THR A 336 24.51 26.31 10.54
CA THR A 336 24.02 26.12 11.93
C THR A 336 23.59 27.43 12.59
N ALA A 337 24.08 28.56 12.07
CA ALA A 337 23.68 29.92 12.42
C ALA A 337 24.06 30.85 11.25
N PRO A 338 23.48 32.06 11.15
CA PRO A 338 23.83 33.01 10.10
C PRO A 338 25.35 33.12 9.92
N GLY A 339 25.87 32.83 8.73
CA GLY A 339 27.31 32.87 8.43
C GLY A 339 28.17 31.72 8.97
N ILE A 340 27.65 30.86 9.86
CA ILE A 340 28.36 29.73 10.48
C ILE A 340 27.95 28.40 9.82
N ARG A 341 28.92 27.54 9.46
CA ARG A 341 28.68 26.23 8.84
C ARG A 341 29.34 25.12 9.63
N THR A 342 28.87 23.89 9.44
CA THR A 342 29.40 22.71 10.13
C THR A 342 30.01 21.70 9.15
N PRO A 343 31.21 21.16 9.40
CA PRO A 343 31.73 20.02 8.63
C PRO A 343 31.06 18.69 9.01
N VAL A 344 30.31 18.65 10.11
CA VAL A 344 29.71 17.41 10.62
C VAL A 344 28.67 16.89 9.64
N ILE A 345 28.70 15.57 9.42
CA ILE A 345 27.68 14.80 8.73
C ILE A 345 26.90 14.06 9.82
N LEU A 346 25.68 14.50 10.09
CA LEU A 346 24.84 13.88 11.13
C LEU A 346 24.21 12.61 10.56
N ARG A 347 24.41 11.48 11.23
CA ARG A 347 23.79 10.20 10.92
C ARG A 347 22.76 9.86 11.99
N GLY A 348 21.58 9.42 11.59
CA GLY A 348 20.51 8.99 12.50
C GLY A 348 20.00 7.62 12.12
N HIS A 349 19.74 6.76 13.10
CA HIS A 349 19.08 5.46 12.89
C HIS A 349 17.80 5.39 13.73
N VAL A 350 16.70 4.95 13.13
CA VAL A 350 15.41 4.80 13.84
C VAL A 350 15.32 3.43 14.49
N ASP A 351 15.18 3.41 15.81
CA ASP A 351 15.00 2.19 16.62
C ASP A 351 13.54 2.04 17.07
N ASP A 352 12.98 0.83 16.97
CA ASP A 352 11.58 0.50 17.30
C ASP A 352 11.45 -0.81 18.10
N ASP A 353 11.51 -0.71 19.43
CA ASP A 353 11.37 -1.86 20.32
C ASP A 353 9.89 -2.14 20.66
N LEU A 354 9.27 -3.14 20.03
CA LEU A 354 7.87 -3.50 20.27
C LEU A 354 7.61 -4.99 20.32
N HIS A 355 7.49 -5.59 21.52
CA HIS A 355 6.72 -6.84 21.67
C HIS A 355 6.08 -6.96 23.07
N ARG A 356 4.74 -6.96 23.15
CA ARG A 356 4.00 -7.23 24.40
C ARG A 356 2.83 -8.19 24.14
N MET A 357 3.10 -9.50 24.11
CA MET A 357 2.03 -10.49 24.23
C MET A 357 1.91 -10.96 25.69
N GLY A 358 0.72 -10.82 26.27
CA GLY A 358 0.42 -11.37 27.59
C GLY A 358 -0.02 -12.83 27.52
N TRP A 359 0.07 -13.55 28.64
CA TRP A 359 -0.42 -14.92 28.73
C TRP A 359 -1.94 -15.05 28.48
N LEU A 360 -2.73 -14.00 28.77
CA LEU A 360 -4.16 -13.95 28.46
C LEU A 360 -4.42 -13.98 26.96
N ASP A 361 -3.59 -13.30 26.17
CA ASP A 361 -3.70 -13.27 24.71
C ASP A 361 -3.43 -14.66 24.12
N ILE A 362 -2.36 -15.30 24.62
CA ILE A 362 -2.01 -16.68 24.26
C ILE A 362 -3.16 -17.64 24.59
N LEU A 363 -3.77 -17.51 25.77
CA LEU A 363 -4.89 -18.37 26.18
C LEU A 363 -6.08 -18.26 25.22
N VAL A 364 -6.45 -17.03 24.81
CA VAL A 364 -7.55 -16.80 23.86
C VAL A 364 -7.24 -17.45 22.50
N ILE A 365 -6.01 -17.31 22.01
CA ILE A 365 -5.56 -17.91 20.73
C ILE A 365 -5.58 -19.43 20.81
N VAL A 366 -5.10 -20.02 21.90
CA VAL A 366 -5.12 -21.48 22.10
C VAL A 366 -6.56 -22.01 22.15
N LEU A 367 -7.46 -21.35 22.88
CA LEU A 367 -8.88 -21.74 22.92
C LEU A 367 -9.54 -21.65 21.54
N TYR A 368 -9.20 -20.63 20.76
CA TYR A 368 -9.65 -20.50 19.38
C TYR A 368 -9.21 -21.70 18.52
N PHE A 369 -7.92 -22.06 18.54
CA PHE A 369 -7.43 -23.20 17.74
C PHE A 369 -7.98 -24.54 18.21
N LEU A 370 -8.13 -24.75 19.53
CA LEU A 370 -8.77 -25.95 20.06
C LEU A 370 -10.22 -26.09 19.59
N SER A 371 -10.96 -24.98 19.48
CA SER A 371 -12.33 -25.00 18.96
C SER A 371 -12.39 -25.46 17.50
N LEU A 372 -11.48 -25.00 16.65
CA LEU A 372 -11.40 -25.40 15.24
C LEU A 372 -11.02 -26.87 15.08
N ALA A 373 -9.99 -27.30 15.82
CA ALA A 373 -9.56 -28.70 15.82
C ALA A 373 -10.69 -29.64 16.27
N TRP A 374 -11.45 -29.23 17.29
CA TRP A 374 -12.61 -29.98 17.77
C TRP A 374 -13.73 -30.08 16.71
N ILE A 375 -14.07 -28.99 16.02
CA ILE A 375 -15.06 -28.99 14.93
C ILE A 375 -14.61 -29.92 13.79
N GLY A 376 -13.35 -29.80 13.36
CA GLY A 376 -12.76 -30.64 12.33
C GLY A 376 -12.82 -32.13 12.68
N TRP A 377 -12.42 -32.49 13.90
CA TRP A 377 -12.53 -33.85 14.42
C TRP A 377 -13.98 -34.35 14.50
N TYR A 378 -14.90 -33.53 14.98
CA TYR A 378 -16.32 -33.90 15.11
C TYR A 378 -16.94 -34.25 13.76
N PHE A 379 -16.73 -33.42 12.73
CA PHE A 379 -17.28 -33.66 11.38
C PHE A 379 -16.52 -34.70 10.58
N SER A 380 -15.26 -35.00 10.91
CA SER A 380 -14.50 -36.09 10.26
C SER A 380 -15.22 -37.44 10.33
N LYS A 381 -15.96 -37.69 11.41
CA LYS A 381 -16.74 -38.92 11.63
C LYS A 381 -17.90 -39.11 10.65
N LYS A 382 -18.32 -38.04 9.95
CA LYS A 382 -19.43 -38.05 8.99
C LYS A 382 -18.98 -38.27 7.53
N GLN A 383 -17.68 -38.23 7.25
CA GLN A 383 -17.15 -38.26 5.89
C GLN A 383 -17.00 -39.69 5.34
N LYS A 384 -18.08 -40.22 4.75
CA LYS A 384 -18.15 -41.60 4.23
C LYS A 384 -18.15 -41.72 2.70
N SER A 385 -18.46 -40.63 1.98
CA SER A 385 -18.56 -40.58 0.52
C SER A 385 -18.05 -39.25 -0.03
N THR A 386 -17.84 -39.16 -1.36
CA THR A 386 -17.52 -37.87 -2.00
C THR A 386 -18.67 -36.86 -1.88
N GLY A 387 -19.92 -37.33 -1.86
CA GLY A 387 -21.10 -36.49 -1.63
C GLY A 387 -21.14 -35.88 -0.23
N ASP A 388 -20.71 -36.61 0.80
CA ASP A 388 -20.52 -36.05 2.14
C ASP A 388 -19.36 -35.03 2.13
N TYR A 389 -18.24 -35.40 1.51
CA TYR A 389 -17.02 -34.59 1.55
C TYR A 389 -17.12 -33.27 0.78
N PHE A 390 -17.85 -33.24 -0.34
CA PHE A 390 -17.98 -32.07 -1.22
C PHE A 390 -19.33 -31.34 -1.09
N LYS A 391 -20.44 -32.03 -0.76
CA LYS A 391 -21.78 -31.42 -0.66
C LYS A 391 -22.38 -31.46 0.75
N GLY A 392 -21.70 -32.08 1.72
CA GLY A 392 -22.22 -32.24 3.09
C GLY A 392 -23.54 -33.02 3.17
N GLY A 393 -23.81 -33.83 2.13
CA GLY A 393 -25.05 -34.57 1.97
C GLY A 393 -26.34 -33.74 2.00
N GLY A 394 -26.29 -32.44 1.71
CA GLY A 394 -27.47 -31.57 1.72
C GLY A 394 -28.01 -31.23 3.12
N ARG A 395 -27.25 -31.48 4.19
CA ARG A 395 -27.71 -31.39 5.58
C ARG A 395 -27.45 -30.04 6.25
N ILE A 396 -26.76 -29.12 5.57
CA ILE A 396 -26.29 -27.89 6.23
C ILE A 396 -27.44 -26.87 6.33
N PRO A 397 -27.73 -26.31 7.52
CA PRO A 397 -28.75 -25.30 7.67
C PRO A 397 -28.45 -24.03 6.86
N TRP A 398 -29.49 -23.42 6.28
CA TRP A 398 -29.37 -22.24 5.41
C TRP A 398 -28.62 -21.06 6.05
N PHE A 399 -28.78 -20.82 7.36
CA PHE A 399 -28.15 -19.70 8.03
C PHE A 399 -26.64 -19.93 8.23
N ILE A 400 -26.21 -21.18 8.47
CA ILE A 400 -24.80 -21.57 8.52
C ILE A 400 -24.18 -21.44 7.12
N VAL A 401 -24.88 -21.88 6.09
CA VAL A 401 -24.46 -21.66 4.69
C VAL A 401 -24.32 -20.16 4.40
N GLY A 402 -25.27 -19.33 4.85
CA GLY A 402 -25.18 -17.88 4.68
C GLY A 402 -23.98 -17.24 5.37
N LEU A 403 -23.70 -17.62 6.63
CA LEU A 403 -22.50 -17.19 7.35
C LEU A 403 -21.23 -17.65 6.65
N SER A 404 -21.23 -18.86 6.11
CA SER A 404 -20.09 -19.45 5.41
C SER A 404 -19.82 -18.77 4.05
N ILE A 405 -20.86 -18.46 3.26
CA ILE A 405 -20.74 -17.63 2.04
C ILE A 405 -20.12 -16.27 2.41
N PHE A 406 -20.60 -15.66 3.50
CA PHE A 406 -20.09 -14.39 3.99
C PHE A 406 -18.61 -14.49 4.41
N GLY A 407 -18.27 -15.46 5.26
CA GLY A 407 -16.90 -15.68 5.73
C GLY A 407 -15.92 -16.03 4.61
N THR A 408 -16.38 -16.69 3.54
CA THR A 408 -15.56 -16.96 2.35
C THR A 408 -15.31 -15.69 1.54
N SER A 409 -16.27 -14.78 1.55
CA SER A 409 -16.16 -13.48 0.86
C SER A 409 -15.31 -12.49 1.68
N LEU A 410 -15.36 -12.60 3.01
CA LEU A 410 -14.64 -11.77 3.97
C LEU A 410 -13.27 -12.40 4.29
N SER A 411 -12.24 -12.05 3.51
CA SER A 411 -10.89 -12.60 3.68
C SER A 411 -10.02 -11.74 4.61
N ALA A 412 -8.81 -12.22 4.94
CA ALA A 412 -7.81 -11.43 5.67
C ALA A 412 -7.50 -10.08 4.98
N ILE A 413 -7.63 -10.04 3.65
CA ILE A 413 -7.55 -8.81 2.86
C ILE A 413 -8.61 -7.80 3.35
N THR A 414 -9.86 -8.21 3.49
CA THR A 414 -10.93 -7.31 3.94
C THR A 414 -10.70 -6.82 5.36
N PHE A 415 -10.14 -7.67 6.23
CA PHE A 415 -9.88 -7.32 7.62
C PHE A 415 -8.78 -6.26 7.79
N MET A 416 -7.75 -6.24 6.95
CA MET A 416 -6.64 -5.29 7.05
C MET A 416 -6.74 -4.14 6.04
N ALA A 417 -6.91 -4.47 4.75
CA ALA A 417 -6.84 -3.48 3.67
C ALA A 417 -8.03 -2.51 3.66
N ILE A 418 -9.23 -2.94 4.08
CA ILE A 418 -10.39 -2.02 4.12
C ILE A 418 -10.28 -0.99 5.24
N PRO A 419 -9.96 -1.36 6.50
CA PRO A 419 -9.65 -0.36 7.51
C PRO A 419 -8.48 0.55 7.11
N ALA A 420 -7.41 0.02 6.52
CA ALA A 420 -6.29 0.81 6.04
C ALA A 420 -6.72 1.82 4.95
N LYS A 421 -7.54 1.37 3.98
CA LYS A 421 -8.09 2.25 2.94
C LYS A 421 -8.98 3.33 3.52
N ALA A 422 -9.89 3.00 4.44
CA ALA A 422 -10.76 3.98 5.10
C ALA A 422 -10.00 4.95 6.01
N PHE A 423 -8.92 4.48 6.65
CA PHE A 423 -7.97 5.33 7.38
C PHE A 423 -7.33 6.35 6.44
N ALA A 424 -6.76 5.88 5.32
CA ALA A 424 -6.07 6.68 4.32
C ALA A 424 -6.98 7.65 3.56
N THR A 425 -8.25 7.26 3.32
CA THR A 425 -9.18 7.99 2.46
C THR A 425 -10.52 8.23 3.14
N ASP A 426 -11.55 7.52 2.69
CA ASP A 426 -12.95 7.71 2.99
C ASP A 426 -13.74 6.40 2.75
N TRP A 427 -15.04 6.50 2.52
CA TRP A 427 -15.96 5.38 2.32
C TRP A 427 -16.30 5.14 0.84
N SER A 428 -15.53 5.68 -0.10
CA SER A 428 -15.76 5.53 -1.55
C SER A 428 -15.81 4.08 -2.02
N TYR A 429 -15.07 3.19 -1.36
CA TYR A 429 -15.06 1.75 -1.67
C TYR A 429 -16.16 0.96 -0.94
N LEU A 430 -17.01 1.60 -0.12
CA LEU A 430 -18.04 0.90 0.69
C LEU A 430 -18.99 0.09 -0.20
N LEU A 431 -19.44 0.69 -1.31
CA LEU A 431 -20.36 0.05 -2.25
C LEU A 431 -19.71 -1.12 -3.03
N PHE A 432 -18.38 -1.19 -3.07
CA PHE A 432 -17.67 -2.34 -3.61
C PHE A 432 -17.94 -3.60 -2.78
N ASN A 433 -17.83 -3.47 -1.45
CA ASN A 433 -18.07 -4.58 -0.52
C ASN A 433 -19.56 -4.82 -0.24
N ALA A 434 -20.33 -3.76 0.02
CA ALA A 434 -21.75 -3.87 0.38
C ALA A 434 -22.67 -4.17 -0.83
N GLY A 435 -22.17 -4.00 -2.06
CA GLY A 435 -22.99 -4.01 -3.26
C GLY A 435 -23.43 -5.37 -3.77
N ILE A 436 -23.17 -6.46 -3.03
CA ILE A 436 -23.80 -7.78 -3.25
C ILE A 436 -25.33 -7.67 -3.34
N ILE A 437 -25.93 -6.74 -2.60
CA ILE A 437 -27.38 -6.46 -2.63
C ILE A 437 -27.91 -6.15 -4.04
N LEU A 438 -27.06 -5.60 -4.92
CA LEU A 438 -27.43 -5.27 -6.30
C LEU A 438 -27.59 -6.51 -7.18
N VAL A 439 -26.88 -7.61 -6.87
CA VAL A 439 -26.86 -8.81 -7.70
C VAL A 439 -27.62 -9.99 -7.07
N VAL A 440 -27.92 -9.95 -5.77
CA VAL A 440 -28.69 -10.99 -5.06
C VAL A 440 -30.00 -11.38 -5.77
N PRO A 441 -30.82 -10.46 -6.29
CA PRO A 441 -32.01 -10.84 -7.06
C PRO A 441 -31.68 -11.71 -8.28
N LEU A 442 -30.62 -11.36 -9.02
CA LEU A 442 -30.15 -12.13 -10.18
C LEU A 442 -29.63 -13.51 -9.76
N ILE A 443 -28.79 -13.57 -8.72
CA ILE A 443 -28.23 -14.84 -8.22
C ILE A 443 -29.34 -15.79 -7.76
N THR A 444 -30.29 -15.28 -6.96
CA THR A 444 -31.36 -16.10 -6.39
C THR A 444 -32.45 -16.48 -7.38
N ALA A 445 -32.72 -15.65 -8.40
CA ALA A 445 -33.73 -15.94 -9.41
C ALA A 445 -33.21 -16.76 -10.60
N VAL A 446 -31.90 -16.68 -10.90
CA VAL A 446 -31.32 -17.31 -12.10
C VAL A 446 -30.30 -18.38 -11.74
N PHE A 447 -29.20 -18.02 -11.06
CA PHE A 447 -28.07 -18.93 -10.87
C PHE A 447 -28.38 -20.10 -9.92
N ILE A 448 -29.04 -19.84 -8.78
CA ILE A 448 -29.35 -20.91 -7.81
C ILE A 448 -30.30 -21.96 -8.40
N PRO A 449 -31.48 -21.60 -8.97
CA PRO A 449 -32.36 -22.58 -9.60
C PRO A 449 -31.65 -23.34 -10.72
N PHE A 450 -30.81 -22.65 -11.49
CA PHE A 450 -30.08 -23.23 -12.61
C PHE A 450 -29.11 -24.34 -12.18
N PHE A 451 -28.20 -24.07 -11.23
CA PHE A 451 -27.25 -25.07 -10.76
C PHE A 451 -27.92 -26.23 -10.02
N ARG A 452 -28.95 -25.94 -9.22
CA ARG A 452 -29.68 -26.99 -8.49
C ARG A 452 -30.48 -27.90 -9.43
N ARG A 453 -31.08 -27.35 -10.50
CA ARG A 453 -31.77 -28.16 -11.51
C ARG A 453 -30.82 -29.12 -12.23
N LEU A 454 -29.60 -28.67 -12.54
CA LEU A 454 -28.61 -29.51 -13.21
C LEU A 454 -27.98 -30.57 -12.27
N ASN A 455 -28.18 -30.45 -10.95
CA ASN A 455 -27.62 -31.33 -9.92
C ASN A 455 -26.11 -31.59 -10.06
N VAL A 456 -25.39 -30.60 -10.56
CA VAL A 456 -23.93 -30.66 -10.74
C VAL A 456 -23.21 -30.66 -9.40
N THR A 457 -21.95 -31.08 -9.38
CA THR A 457 -21.03 -30.96 -8.25
C THR A 457 -20.14 -29.73 -8.39
N THR A 458 -19.72 -29.42 -9.61
CA THR A 458 -18.97 -28.20 -9.95
C THR A 458 -19.77 -27.27 -10.86
N ALA A 459 -19.50 -25.98 -10.76
CA ALA A 459 -20.02 -25.00 -11.72
C ALA A 459 -19.57 -25.33 -13.15
N TYR A 460 -18.41 -25.95 -13.33
CA TYR A 460 -17.79 -26.21 -14.64
C TYR A 460 -18.41 -27.41 -15.37
N GLU A 461 -19.09 -28.33 -14.68
CA GLU A 461 -19.93 -29.35 -15.31
C GLU A 461 -20.95 -28.76 -16.28
N TYR A 462 -21.54 -27.63 -15.92
CA TYR A 462 -22.44 -26.91 -16.81
C TYR A 462 -21.76 -26.52 -18.12
N LEU A 463 -20.51 -26.07 -18.09
CA LEU A 463 -19.80 -25.64 -19.30
C LEU A 463 -19.52 -26.81 -20.26
N GLU A 464 -19.37 -28.03 -19.74
CA GLU A 464 -19.30 -29.22 -20.59
C GLU A 464 -20.64 -29.53 -21.25
N LEU A 465 -21.73 -29.51 -20.47
CA LEU A 465 -23.08 -29.70 -21.01
C LEU A 465 -23.39 -28.65 -22.09
N ARG A 466 -22.96 -27.39 -21.85
CA ARG A 466 -23.23 -26.26 -22.74
C ARG A 466 -22.33 -26.22 -23.97
N PHE A 467 -21.07 -26.64 -23.84
CA PHE A 467 -20.08 -26.54 -24.90
C PHE A 467 -19.38 -27.89 -25.13
N ASN A 468 -18.34 -28.20 -24.37
CA ASN A 468 -17.63 -29.48 -24.45
C ASN A 468 -16.70 -29.72 -23.25
N ALA A 469 -16.14 -30.93 -23.17
CA ALA A 469 -15.22 -31.35 -22.12
C ALA A 469 -13.96 -30.48 -22.01
N LEU A 470 -13.43 -29.98 -23.12
CA LEU A 470 -12.22 -29.15 -23.12
C LEU A 470 -12.44 -27.84 -22.36
N ILE A 471 -13.56 -27.15 -22.60
CA ILE A 471 -13.89 -25.89 -21.92
C ILE A 471 -14.04 -26.12 -20.41
N ARG A 472 -14.71 -27.19 -20.00
CA ARG A 472 -14.80 -27.56 -18.58
C ARG A 472 -13.42 -27.72 -17.94
N VAL A 473 -12.51 -28.46 -18.57
CA VAL A 473 -11.15 -28.69 -18.03
C VAL A 473 -10.36 -27.39 -17.98
N VAL A 474 -10.38 -26.58 -19.05
CA VAL A 474 -9.69 -25.28 -19.08
C VAL A 474 -10.20 -24.37 -17.96
N CYS A 475 -11.51 -24.23 -17.80
CA CYS A 475 -12.08 -23.39 -16.75
C CYS A 475 -11.78 -23.91 -15.34
N SER A 476 -11.83 -25.23 -15.14
CA SER A 476 -11.51 -25.86 -13.86
C SER A 476 -10.02 -25.67 -13.50
N VAL A 477 -9.10 -25.83 -14.46
CA VAL A 477 -7.67 -25.57 -14.26
C VAL A 477 -7.40 -24.09 -13.96
N SER A 478 -8.01 -23.18 -14.72
CA SER A 478 -7.90 -21.72 -14.46
C SER A 478 -8.39 -21.37 -13.06
N PHE A 479 -9.49 -21.97 -12.62
CA PHE A 479 -10.00 -21.81 -11.26
C PHE A 479 -9.03 -22.36 -10.20
N ILE A 480 -8.48 -23.56 -10.39
CA ILE A 480 -7.52 -24.15 -9.45
C ILE A 480 -6.27 -23.29 -9.32
N ILE A 481 -5.72 -22.81 -10.45
CA ILE A 481 -4.58 -21.87 -10.46
C ILE A 481 -4.94 -20.59 -9.71
N PHE A 482 -6.15 -20.05 -9.95
CA PHE A 482 -6.65 -18.89 -9.23
C PHE A 482 -6.69 -19.12 -7.71
N GLN A 483 -7.21 -20.26 -7.27
CA GLN A 483 -7.27 -20.60 -5.85
C GLN A 483 -5.88 -20.76 -5.22
N ILE A 484 -4.90 -21.34 -5.93
CA ILE A 484 -3.52 -21.43 -5.43
C ILE A 484 -2.93 -20.04 -5.17
N GLY A 485 -3.08 -19.11 -6.11
CA GLY A 485 -2.63 -17.73 -5.92
C GLY A 485 -3.37 -17.03 -4.77
N ARG A 486 -4.69 -17.21 -4.68
CA ARG A 486 -5.51 -16.66 -3.59
C ARG A 486 -5.05 -17.17 -2.22
N MET A 487 -4.76 -18.46 -2.08
CA MET A 487 -4.26 -19.06 -0.84
C MET A 487 -2.95 -18.40 -0.39
N ALA A 488 -2.02 -18.13 -1.31
CA ALA A 488 -0.75 -17.48 -0.99
C ALA A 488 -0.94 -16.06 -0.44
N VAL A 489 -1.75 -15.24 -1.13
CA VAL A 489 -2.02 -13.84 -0.72
C VAL A 489 -2.69 -13.79 0.66
N VAL A 490 -3.68 -14.66 0.87
CA VAL A 490 -4.46 -14.72 2.11
C VAL A 490 -3.63 -15.20 3.31
N LEU A 491 -2.59 -16.01 3.08
CA LEU A 491 -1.65 -16.43 4.13
C LEU A 491 -0.60 -15.36 4.44
N LEU A 492 -0.12 -14.62 3.44
CA LEU A 492 1.00 -13.69 3.62
C LEU A 492 0.60 -12.44 4.43
N LEU A 493 -0.48 -11.75 4.04
CA LEU A 493 -0.94 -10.53 4.71
C LEU A 493 -1.07 -10.66 6.23
N PRO A 494 -1.81 -11.65 6.78
CA PRO A 494 -1.96 -11.80 8.22
C PRO A 494 -0.66 -12.28 8.89
N SER A 495 0.24 -12.92 8.15
CA SER A 495 1.56 -13.32 8.69
C SER A 495 2.48 -12.12 8.89
N ILE A 496 2.44 -11.13 7.99
CA ILE A 496 3.15 -9.85 8.15
C ILE A 496 2.60 -9.11 9.36
N ALA A 497 1.28 -8.97 9.44
CA ALA A 497 0.61 -8.36 10.59
C ALA A 497 0.99 -9.05 11.91
N LEU A 498 1.00 -10.39 11.93
CA LEU A 498 1.35 -11.14 13.13
C LEU A 498 2.82 -10.99 13.49
N ASN A 499 3.73 -10.93 12.50
CA ASN A 499 5.14 -10.66 12.74
C ASN A 499 5.34 -9.28 13.39
N ILE A 500 4.67 -8.23 12.91
CA ILE A 500 4.73 -6.89 13.51
C ILE A 500 4.21 -6.89 14.96
N VAL A 501 3.16 -7.67 15.24
CA VAL A 501 2.51 -7.67 16.56
C VAL A 501 3.27 -8.54 17.58
N THR A 502 3.90 -9.62 17.12
CA THR A 502 4.36 -10.72 18.00
C THR A 502 5.84 -11.04 17.88
N GLY A 503 6.50 -10.57 16.81
CA GLY A 503 7.88 -10.88 16.49
C GLY A 503 8.08 -12.30 15.96
N ILE A 504 7.00 -13.09 15.86
CA ILE A 504 7.07 -14.45 15.33
C ILE A 504 7.44 -14.36 13.86
N ASP A 505 8.44 -15.15 13.47
CA ASP A 505 8.90 -15.28 12.10
C ASP A 505 7.74 -15.48 11.12
N ILE A 506 7.76 -14.74 10.00
CA ILE A 506 6.68 -14.73 9.00
C ILE A 506 6.45 -16.14 8.45
N PHE A 507 7.50 -16.93 8.21
CA PHE A 507 7.36 -18.30 7.69
C PHE A 507 6.69 -19.23 8.70
N LEU A 508 7.01 -19.07 9.99
CA LEU A 508 6.33 -19.81 11.05
C LEU A 508 4.84 -19.45 11.13
N CYS A 509 4.49 -18.17 11.01
CA CYS A 509 3.11 -17.70 10.95
C CYS A 509 2.33 -18.35 9.79
N ILE A 510 2.92 -18.34 8.59
CA ILE A 510 2.35 -18.99 7.39
C ILE A 510 2.15 -20.49 7.65
N GLY A 511 3.17 -21.17 8.19
CA GLY A 511 3.15 -22.60 8.47
C GLY A 511 2.05 -22.99 9.47
N MET A 512 1.91 -22.26 10.59
CA MET A 512 0.90 -22.53 11.60
C MET A 512 -0.52 -22.40 11.05
N MET A 513 -0.82 -21.31 10.33
CA MET A 513 -2.13 -21.11 9.70
C MET A 513 -2.42 -22.16 8.63
N GLY A 514 -1.44 -22.37 7.74
CA GLY A 514 -1.54 -23.27 6.61
C GLY A 514 -1.80 -24.71 7.03
N VAL A 515 -0.94 -25.25 7.88
CA VAL A 515 -0.99 -26.65 8.32
C VAL A 515 -2.26 -26.93 9.13
N LEU A 516 -2.65 -26.03 10.03
CA LEU A 516 -3.85 -26.24 10.83
C LEU A 516 -5.12 -26.15 9.98
N SER A 517 -5.19 -25.18 9.06
CA SER A 517 -6.32 -25.06 8.12
C SER A 517 -6.43 -26.28 7.22
N LEU A 518 -5.30 -26.74 6.70
CA LEU A 518 -5.22 -27.95 5.90
C LEU A 518 -5.70 -29.17 6.68
N ALA A 519 -5.28 -29.33 7.94
CA ALA A 519 -5.64 -30.49 8.76
C ALA A 519 -7.16 -30.61 8.97
N TYR A 520 -7.84 -29.56 9.43
CA TYR A 520 -9.30 -29.65 9.65
C TYR A 520 -10.09 -29.77 8.33
N THR A 521 -9.62 -29.13 7.26
CA THR A 521 -10.25 -29.21 5.93
C THR A 521 -10.14 -30.62 5.35
N LEU A 522 -8.93 -31.20 5.45
CA LEU A 522 -8.63 -32.56 5.01
C LEU A 522 -9.50 -33.59 5.74
N MET A 523 -9.61 -33.47 7.06
CA MET A 523 -10.36 -34.41 7.90
C MET A 523 -11.87 -34.29 7.71
N GLY A 524 -12.39 -33.06 7.70
CA GLY A 524 -13.81 -32.80 7.89
C GLY A 524 -14.62 -32.47 6.62
N GLY A 525 -13.97 -32.23 5.48
CA GLY A 525 -14.65 -31.89 4.24
C GLY A 525 -15.46 -30.59 4.34
N ILE A 526 -16.40 -30.39 3.41
CA ILE A 526 -17.19 -29.14 3.33
C ILE A 526 -18.02 -28.88 4.59
N GLU A 527 -18.48 -29.92 5.31
CA GLU A 527 -19.23 -29.72 6.56
C GLU A 527 -18.36 -29.05 7.62
N ALA A 528 -17.14 -29.52 7.83
CA ALA A 528 -16.24 -28.86 8.78
C ALA A 528 -15.93 -27.44 8.35
N VAL A 529 -15.58 -27.22 7.07
CA VAL A 529 -15.29 -25.88 6.51
C VAL A 529 -16.42 -24.92 6.83
N VAL A 530 -17.65 -25.25 6.44
CA VAL A 530 -18.82 -24.38 6.59
C VAL A 530 -19.15 -24.07 8.06
N TRP A 531 -18.98 -25.03 8.97
CA TRP A 531 -19.19 -24.81 10.41
C TRP A 531 -18.06 -24.03 11.08
N THR A 532 -16.80 -24.29 10.73
CA THR A 532 -15.67 -23.49 11.23
C THR A 532 -15.78 -22.04 10.79
N GLU A 533 -16.20 -21.80 9.55
CA GLU A 533 -16.38 -20.45 9.01
C GLU A 533 -17.50 -19.69 9.73
N ALA A 534 -18.61 -20.35 10.07
CA ALA A 534 -19.68 -19.71 10.82
C ALA A 534 -19.21 -19.21 12.19
N VAL A 535 -18.37 -19.98 12.89
CA VAL A 535 -17.73 -19.56 14.15
C VAL A 535 -16.72 -18.43 13.90
N GLN A 536 -15.88 -18.57 12.88
CA GLN A 536 -14.87 -17.59 12.49
C GLN A 536 -15.46 -16.22 12.17
N VAL A 537 -16.63 -16.17 11.50
CA VAL A 537 -17.36 -14.91 11.26
C VAL A 537 -17.73 -14.21 12.55
N VAL A 538 -18.18 -14.93 13.58
CA VAL A 538 -18.52 -14.33 14.87
C VAL A 538 -17.26 -13.80 15.57
N VAL A 539 -16.18 -14.56 15.58
CA VAL A 539 -14.89 -14.16 16.16
C VAL A 539 -14.35 -12.90 15.46
N LEU A 540 -14.40 -12.89 14.13
CA LEU A 540 -13.94 -11.81 13.27
C LEU A 540 -14.72 -10.50 13.47
N LEU A 541 -16.06 -10.57 13.44
CA LEU A 541 -16.89 -9.39 13.69
C LEU A 541 -16.77 -8.92 15.15
N GLY A 542 -16.66 -9.86 16.10
CA GLY A 542 -16.42 -9.55 17.51
C GLY A 542 -15.10 -8.81 17.72
N ALA A 543 -14.02 -9.25 17.06
CA ALA A 543 -12.74 -8.57 17.07
C ALA A 543 -12.84 -7.14 16.53
N ALA A 544 -13.50 -6.94 15.38
CA ALA A 544 -13.68 -5.61 14.80
C ALA A 544 -14.48 -4.67 15.71
N VAL A 545 -15.57 -5.16 16.32
CA VAL A 545 -16.33 -4.39 17.33
C VAL A 545 -15.45 -4.05 18.54
N ALA A 546 -14.67 -5.01 19.05
CA ALA A 546 -13.80 -4.79 20.19
C ALA A 546 -12.74 -3.70 19.94
N VAL A 547 -12.15 -3.66 18.73
CA VAL A 547 -11.21 -2.60 18.33
C VAL A 547 -11.91 -1.24 18.29
N VAL A 548 -13.06 -1.12 17.62
CA VAL A 548 -13.79 0.15 17.54
C VAL A 548 -14.19 0.66 18.93
N CYS A 549 -14.69 -0.22 19.79
CA CYS A 549 -15.01 0.12 21.18
C CYS A 549 -13.76 0.54 21.97
N SER A 550 -12.63 -0.16 21.79
CA SER A 550 -11.37 0.17 22.46
C SER A 550 -10.88 1.57 22.06
N ILE A 551 -10.95 1.92 20.78
CA ILE A 551 -10.63 3.25 20.27
C ILE A 551 -11.56 4.29 20.89
N ALA A 552 -12.87 4.04 20.89
CA ALA A 552 -13.85 4.95 21.48
C ALA A 552 -13.55 5.21 22.97
N PHE A 553 -13.14 4.21 23.74
CA PHE A 553 -12.76 4.43 25.15
C PHE A 553 -11.47 5.24 25.36
N GLN A 554 -10.66 5.39 24.31
CA GLN A 554 -9.40 6.15 24.34
C GLN A 554 -9.53 7.57 23.76
N LEU A 555 -10.71 7.92 23.22
CA LEU A 555 -10.99 9.23 22.66
C LEU A 555 -11.80 10.10 23.62
N PRO A 556 -11.60 11.43 23.62
CA PRO A 556 -12.51 12.36 24.29
C PRO A 556 -13.95 12.12 23.81
N GLU A 557 -14.96 12.13 24.67
CA GLU A 557 -16.39 11.90 24.31
C GLU A 557 -16.69 10.59 23.53
N GLY A 558 -15.72 9.69 23.45
CA GLY A 558 -15.77 8.40 22.77
C GLY A 558 -16.30 8.42 21.34
N PHE A 559 -17.37 7.66 21.07
CA PHE A 559 -17.92 7.51 19.72
C PHE A 559 -18.28 8.84 19.06
N ARG A 560 -18.71 9.83 19.85
CA ARG A 560 -19.11 11.13 19.31
C ARG A 560 -17.97 11.80 18.56
N THR A 561 -16.77 11.80 19.15
CA THR A 561 -15.57 12.37 18.54
C THR A 561 -15.17 11.67 17.25
N ILE A 562 -15.36 10.34 17.16
CA ILE A 562 -15.13 9.60 15.91
C ILE A 562 -16.01 10.17 14.80
N PHE A 563 -17.33 10.28 15.04
CA PHE A 563 -18.26 10.72 14.01
C PHE A 563 -18.14 12.21 13.67
N THR A 564 -17.92 13.09 14.65
CA THR A 564 -17.80 14.54 14.40
C THR A 564 -16.50 14.85 13.66
N ALA A 565 -15.34 14.40 14.17
CA ALA A 565 -14.06 14.70 13.55
C ALA A 565 -13.94 14.07 12.16
N ALA A 566 -14.43 12.84 11.97
CA ALA A 566 -14.43 12.20 10.66
C ALA A 566 -15.42 12.83 9.68
N GLY A 567 -16.55 13.34 10.17
CA GLY A 567 -17.52 14.09 9.38
C GLY A 567 -16.94 15.38 8.85
N ASP A 568 -16.31 16.18 9.72
CA ASP A 568 -15.65 17.44 9.36
C ASP A 568 -14.49 17.22 8.38
N ALA A 569 -13.77 16.09 8.51
CA ALA A 569 -12.71 15.69 7.59
C ALA A 569 -13.19 14.97 6.31
N GLY A 570 -14.50 14.85 6.08
CA GLY A 570 -15.06 14.27 4.86
C GLY A 570 -14.88 12.75 4.70
N LYS A 571 -14.52 12.02 5.76
CA LYS A 571 -14.18 10.58 5.69
C LYS A 571 -15.35 9.65 5.40
N PHE A 572 -16.58 10.13 5.51
CA PHE A 572 -17.79 9.37 5.15
C PHE A 572 -18.20 9.56 3.68
N SER A 573 -17.38 10.25 2.87
CA SER A 573 -17.63 10.40 1.43
C SER A 573 -17.74 9.03 0.75
N LEU A 574 -18.76 8.86 -0.12
CA LEU A 574 -18.94 7.67 -0.96
C LEU A 574 -18.25 7.83 -2.34
N GLY A 575 -17.33 8.78 -2.44
CA GLY A 575 -16.62 9.11 -3.66
C GLY A 575 -17.36 10.13 -4.51
N GLU A 576 -16.62 10.67 -5.47
CA GLU A 576 -17.10 11.69 -6.39
C GLU A 576 -18.17 11.16 -7.35
N SER A 577 -19.11 12.01 -7.73
CA SER A 577 -20.28 11.65 -8.56
C SER A 577 -20.10 11.88 -10.06
N PHE A 578 -19.01 12.53 -10.48
CA PHE A 578 -18.72 12.73 -11.90
C PHE A 578 -18.35 11.40 -12.59
N PHE A 579 -18.63 11.31 -13.88
CA PHE A 579 -18.37 10.10 -14.65
C PHE A 579 -16.90 10.04 -15.10
N ASP A 580 -16.08 9.28 -14.39
CA ASP A 580 -14.70 8.95 -14.77
C ASP A 580 -14.36 7.52 -14.31
N LEU A 581 -14.00 6.67 -15.27
CA LEU A 581 -13.67 5.26 -15.05
C LEU A 581 -12.20 5.02 -14.70
N ARG A 582 -11.35 6.06 -14.69
CA ARG A 582 -9.95 6.00 -14.26
C ARG A 582 -9.79 6.22 -12.76
N GLN A 583 -10.78 6.85 -12.13
CA GLN A 583 -10.81 7.16 -10.71
C GLN A 583 -11.85 6.29 -9.98
N PRO A 584 -11.72 6.06 -8.67
CA PRO A 584 -12.71 5.33 -7.88
C PRO A 584 -13.94 6.20 -7.58
N THR A 585 -14.57 6.75 -8.63
CA THR A 585 -15.85 7.47 -8.54
C THR A 585 -16.97 6.49 -8.19
N ILE A 586 -18.13 7.02 -7.79
CA ILE A 586 -19.30 6.19 -7.51
C ILE A 586 -19.68 5.29 -8.69
N TRP A 587 -19.48 5.76 -9.94
CA TRP A 587 -19.77 5.01 -11.15
C TRP A 587 -18.79 3.86 -11.37
N THR A 588 -17.49 4.12 -11.20
CA THR A 588 -16.44 3.08 -11.27
C THR A 588 -16.73 1.98 -10.27
N VAL A 589 -17.03 2.37 -9.02
CA VAL A 589 -17.31 1.42 -7.93
C VAL A 589 -18.58 0.62 -8.25
N LEU A 590 -19.70 1.26 -8.58
CA LEU A 590 -20.96 0.57 -8.89
C LEU A 590 -20.83 -0.42 -10.05
N ILE A 591 -20.16 -0.03 -11.14
CA ILE A 591 -19.94 -0.91 -12.29
C ILE A 591 -19.06 -2.09 -11.88
N ALA A 592 -17.92 -1.82 -11.23
CA ALA A 592 -17.01 -2.85 -10.75
C ALA A 592 -17.72 -3.84 -9.81
N THR A 593 -18.52 -3.35 -8.88
CA THR A 593 -19.32 -4.13 -7.94
C THR A 593 -20.21 -5.13 -8.66
N VAL A 594 -20.99 -4.69 -9.65
CA VAL A 594 -21.98 -5.56 -10.32
C VAL A 594 -21.28 -6.72 -11.03
N PHE A 595 -20.26 -6.44 -11.83
CA PHE A 595 -19.55 -7.49 -12.58
C PHE A 595 -18.73 -8.40 -11.68
N THR A 596 -18.06 -7.84 -10.67
CA THR A 596 -17.29 -8.64 -9.70
C THR A 596 -18.22 -9.56 -8.93
N ASN A 597 -19.33 -9.05 -8.39
CA ASN A 597 -20.25 -9.89 -7.60
C ASN A 597 -21.01 -10.91 -8.46
N ILE A 598 -21.40 -10.59 -9.71
CA ILE A 598 -21.96 -11.60 -10.62
C ILE A 598 -20.95 -12.73 -10.87
N THR A 599 -19.69 -12.37 -11.08
CA THR A 599 -18.62 -13.35 -11.32
C THR A 599 -18.40 -14.22 -10.09
N THR A 600 -18.21 -13.62 -8.92
CA THR A 600 -17.96 -14.33 -7.65
C THR A 600 -19.15 -15.22 -7.28
N TYR A 601 -20.36 -14.70 -7.24
CA TYR A 601 -21.52 -15.48 -6.79
C TYR A 601 -22.12 -16.38 -7.87
N GLY A 602 -21.88 -16.07 -9.14
CA GLY A 602 -22.43 -16.84 -10.26
C GLY A 602 -21.51 -17.95 -10.77
N THR A 603 -20.19 -17.86 -10.56
CA THR A 603 -19.22 -18.73 -11.26
C THR A 603 -18.10 -19.27 -10.39
N ASP A 604 -17.79 -18.65 -9.25
CA ASP A 604 -16.74 -19.13 -8.35
C ASP A 604 -17.22 -20.39 -7.63
N GLN A 605 -16.48 -21.49 -7.80
CA GLN A 605 -16.84 -22.78 -7.18
C GLN A 605 -16.88 -22.70 -5.65
N THR A 606 -16.11 -21.81 -5.00
CA THR A 606 -16.21 -21.61 -3.55
C THR A 606 -17.63 -21.19 -3.15
N ILE A 607 -18.32 -20.39 -3.96
CA ILE A 607 -19.69 -19.94 -3.65
C ILE A 607 -20.72 -20.90 -4.23
N VAL A 608 -20.57 -21.32 -5.49
CA VAL A 608 -21.55 -22.20 -6.17
C VAL A 608 -21.70 -23.53 -5.43
N GLN A 609 -20.63 -24.08 -4.88
CA GLN A 609 -20.67 -25.33 -4.11
C GLN A 609 -21.62 -25.23 -2.91
N ARG A 610 -21.68 -24.07 -2.24
CA ARG A 610 -22.55 -23.81 -1.07
C ARG A 610 -24.03 -23.79 -1.41
N TYR A 611 -24.39 -23.49 -2.66
CA TYR A 611 -25.79 -23.58 -3.11
C TYR A 611 -26.27 -25.03 -3.16
N LEU A 612 -25.36 -25.99 -3.16
CA LEU A 612 -25.61 -27.42 -3.28
C LEU A 612 -25.50 -28.16 -1.94
N THR A 613 -25.15 -27.48 -0.85
CA THR A 613 -25.00 -28.10 0.48
C THR A 613 -26.27 -28.08 1.34
N THR A 614 -27.34 -27.43 0.85
CA THR A 614 -28.66 -27.40 1.50
C THR A 614 -29.65 -28.37 0.85
N ASP A 615 -30.65 -28.77 1.62
CA ASP A 615 -31.70 -29.72 1.23
C ASP A 615 -32.58 -29.23 0.06
N SER A 616 -32.77 -27.92 -0.06
CA SER A 616 -33.75 -27.32 -0.98
C SER A 616 -33.24 -26.02 -1.61
N GLU A 617 -33.82 -25.65 -2.75
CA GLU A 617 -33.57 -24.35 -3.40
C GLU A 617 -33.96 -23.19 -2.48
N LYS A 618 -35.09 -23.31 -1.79
CA LYS A 618 -35.57 -22.30 -0.83
C LYS A 618 -34.55 -22.08 0.29
N ALA A 619 -33.94 -23.14 0.82
CA ALA A 619 -32.87 -23.04 1.81
C ALA A 619 -31.62 -22.37 1.23
N ALA A 620 -31.18 -22.74 0.02
CA ALA A 620 -30.03 -22.09 -0.63
C ALA A 620 -30.26 -20.58 -0.83
N ARG A 621 -31.45 -20.18 -1.29
CA ARG A 621 -31.84 -18.76 -1.45
C ARG A 621 -31.82 -18.01 -0.13
N LYS A 622 -32.37 -18.60 0.94
CA LYS A 622 -32.29 -18.04 2.31
C LYS A 622 -30.85 -17.84 2.78
N GLY A 623 -29.96 -18.77 2.46
CA GLY A 623 -28.52 -18.63 2.74
C GLY A 623 -27.91 -17.41 2.06
N VAL A 624 -28.19 -17.20 0.77
CA VAL A 624 -27.70 -16.01 0.04
C VAL A 624 -28.30 -14.71 0.59
N TYR A 625 -29.58 -14.70 0.98
CA TYR A 625 -30.17 -13.53 1.65
C TYR A 625 -29.51 -13.23 3.00
N THR A 626 -29.13 -14.27 3.74
CA THR A 626 -28.42 -14.13 5.03
C THR A 626 -27.04 -13.50 4.82
N ASN A 627 -26.30 -14.00 3.82
CA ASN A 627 -25.04 -13.41 3.41
C ASN A 627 -25.19 -11.92 3.08
N ALA A 628 -26.18 -11.57 2.24
CA ALA A 628 -26.41 -10.19 1.84
C ALA A 628 -26.77 -9.29 3.02
N ALA A 629 -27.64 -9.76 3.91
CA ALA A 629 -28.05 -9.04 5.11
C ALA A 629 -26.88 -8.80 6.09
N LEU A 630 -25.92 -9.73 6.17
CA LEU A 630 -24.74 -9.59 7.01
C LEU A 630 -23.64 -8.72 6.38
N THR A 631 -23.53 -8.75 5.05
CA THR A 631 -22.48 -8.03 4.33
C THR A 631 -22.55 -6.52 4.53
N VAL A 632 -23.76 -5.95 4.55
CA VAL A 632 -23.96 -4.50 4.73
C VAL A 632 -23.45 -3.99 6.09
N PRO A 633 -23.96 -4.48 7.25
CA PRO A 633 -23.49 -4.02 8.55
C PRO A 633 -22.02 -4.35 8.80
N ALA A 634 -21.52 -5.50 8.32
CA ALA A 634 -20.11 -5.82 8.43
C ALA A 634 -19.22 -4.85 7.62
N SER A 635 -19.62 -4.49 6.40
CA SER A 635 -18.89 -3.50 5.60
C SER A 635 -18.84 -2.16 6.32
N LEU A 636 -19.98 -1.68 6.83
CA LEU A 636 -20.03 -0.45 7.64
C LEU A 636 -19.09 -0.52 8.85
N LEU A 637 -19.04 -1.66 9.54
CA LEU A 637 -18.16 -1.86 10.68
C LEU A 637 -16.67 -1.78 10.31
N PHE A 638 -16.23 -2.41 9.21
CA PHE A 638 -14.83 -2.36 8.79
C PHE A 638 -14.39 -0.97 8.32
N PHE A 639 -15.25 -0.25 7.60
CA PHE A 639 -14.99 1.15 7.23
C PHE A 639 -14.99 2.08 8.46
N LEU A 640 -15.91 1.85 9.41
CA LEU A 640 -15.92 2.55 10.69
C LEU A 640 -14.64 2.26 11.48
N LEU A 641 -14.12 1.03 11.45
CA LEU A 641 -12.86 0.66 12.10
C LEU A 641 -11.70 1.50 11.57
N GLY A 642 -11.54 1.60 10.24
CA GLY A 642 -10.50 2.45 9.65
C GLY A 642 -10.68 3.94 9.97
N THR A 643 -11.93 4.40 9.97
CA THR A 643 -12.26 5.79 10.36
C THR A 643 -11.97 6.07 11.83
N ALA A 644 -12.23 5.10 12.70
CA ALA A 644 -11.91 5.16 14.12
C ALA A 644 -10.40 5.18 14.35
N LEU A 645 -9.63 4.34 13.63
CA LEU A 645 -8.15 4.40 13.67
C LEU A 645 -7.64 5.78 13.25
N TRP A 646 -8.26 6.39 12.24
CA TRP A 646 -7.89 7.74 11.80
C TRP A 646 -8.17 8.75 12.91
N ALA A 647 -9.34 8.68 13.53
CA ALA A 647 -9.67 9.55 14.65
C ALA A 647 -8.70 9.33 15.82
N PHE A 648 -8.36 8.09 16.15
CA PHE A 648 -7.38 7.76 17.19
C PHE A 648 -6.05 8.48 16.95
N TYR A 649 -5.43 8.31 15.79
CA TYR A 649 -4.14 8.93 15.48
C TYR A 649 -4.24 10.44 15.19
N LYS A 650 -5.42 10.97 14.86
CA LYS A 650 -5.66 12.41 14.80
C LYS A 650 -5.55 13.07 16.18
N PHE A 651 -6.05 12.39 17.22
CA PHE A 651 -6.03 12.89 18.61
C PHE A 651 -4.82 12.40 19.43
N HIS A 652 -4.14 11.35 18.98
CA HIS A 652 -2.93 10.79 19.60
C HIS A 652 -1.80 10.63 18.57
N PRO A 653 -1.34 11.71 17.93
CA PRO A 653 -0.34 11.62 16.85
C PRO A 653 1.00 11.03 17.30
N GLN A 654 1.35 11.17 18.57
CA GLN A 654 2.55 10.57 19.17
C GLN A 654 2.54 9.03 19.26
N GLU A 655 1.40 8.38 19.03
CA GLU A 655 1.28 6.92 19.04
C GLU A 655 1.50 6.30 17.64
N LEU A 656 1.60 7.15 16.61
CA LEU A 656 1.74 6.69 15.23
C LEU A 656 3.21 6.66 14.84
N SER A 657 3.73 5.47 14.50
CA SER A 657 5.14 5.35 14.17
C SER A 657 5.49 5.87 12.78
N MET A 658 6.67 6.51 12.68
CA MET A 658 7.26 6.94 11.41
C MET A 658 7.83 5.77 10.58
N SER A 659 7.98 4.60 11.20
CA SER A 659 8.62 3.40 10.63
C SER A 659 7.64 2.46 9.91
N ILE A 660 6.34 2.77 9.91
CA ILE A 660 5.31 1.95 9.25
C ILE A 660 5.51 1.99 7.73
N ALA A 661 6.08 0.92 7.17
CA ALA A 661 6.43 0.81 5.77
C ALA A 661 5.28 0.39 4.84
N ASP A 662 4.19 -0.16 5.39
CA ASP A 662 3.01 -0.60 4.64
C ASP A 662 1.74 0.05 5.21
N SER A 663 0.90 0.63 4.35
CA SER A 663 -0.40 1.18 4.73
C SER A 663 -1.31 0.16 5.40
N ASP A 664 -1.23 -1.13 5.03
CA ASP A 664 -2.05 -2.20 5.60
C ASP A 664 -1.66 -2.55 7.04
N ALA A 665 -0.48 -2.08 7.50
CA ALA A 665 0.04 -2.32 8.84
C ALA A 665 -0.53 -1.37 9.92
N ILE A 666 -1.41 -0.42 9.57
CA ILE A 666 -1.98 0.53 10.56
C ILE A 666 -2.80 -0.15 11.67
N LEU A 667 -3.59 -1.18 11.33
CA LEU A 667 -4.35 -1.95 12.32
C LEU A 667 -3.41 -2.83 13.16
N PRO A 668 -2.51 -3.63 12.57
CA PRO A 668 -1.48 -4.36 13.33
C PRO A 668 -0.67 -3.47 14.28
N TRP A 669 -0.32 -2.26 13.84
CA TRP A 669 0.37 -1.29 14.68
C TRP A 669 -0.47 -0.85 15.89
N TYR A 670 -1.75 -0.54 15.69
CA TYR A 670 -2.66 -0.26 16.80
C TYR A 670 -2.80 -1.46 17.75
N MET A 671 -2.81 -2.68 17.20
CA MET A 671 -2.88 -3.91 18.00
C MET A 671 -1.69 -4.06 18.95
N SER A 672 -0.47 -3.74 18.52
CA SER A 672 0.74 -3.91 19.34
C SER A 672 0.92 -2.79 20.37
N THR A 673 0.40 -1.60 20.11
CA THR A 673 0.70 -0.39 20.90
C THR A 673 -0.42 0.02 21.86
N ALA A 674 -1.70 -0.15 21.47
CA ALA A 674 -2.81 0.51 22.15
C ALA A 674 -3.94 -0.43 22.61
N LEU A 675 -3.91 -1.72 22.26
CA LEU A 675 -4.95 -2.65 22.70
C LEU A 675 -4.77 -3.11 24.16
N PRO A 676 -5.87 -3.22 24.93
CA PRO A 676 -5.84 -3.86 26.24
C PRO A 676 -5.47 -5.35 26.16
N ARG A 677 -4.85 -5.85 27.23
CA ARG A 677 -4.55 -7.30 27.40
C ARG A 677 -5.82 -8.14 27.27
N GLY A 678 -5.74 -9.28 26.60
CA GLY A 678 -6.86 -10.18 26.31
C GLY A 678 -7.65 -9.79 25.05
N VAL A 679 -7.82 -8.49 24.79
CA VAL A 679 -8.46 -8.00 23.55
C VAL A 679 -7.52 -8.26 22.36
N LEU A 680 -6.22 -8.08 22.55
CA LEU A 680 -5.21 -8.40 21.54
C LEU A 680 -5.33 -9.86 21.07
N GLY A 681 -5.42 -10.83 22.00
CA GLY A 681 -5.64 -12.24 21.65
C GLY A 681 -6.92 -12.50 20.85
N LEU A 682 -8.02 -11.81 21.16
CA LEU A 682 -9.27 -11.89 20.39
C LEU A 682 -9.09 -11.34 18.96
N VAL A 683 -8.38 -10.21 18.81
CA VAL A 683 -8.14 -9.61 17.50
C VAL A 683 -7.21 -10.47 16.64
N ILE A 684 -6.17 -11.05 17.24
CA ILE A 684 -5.31 -12.04 16.59
C ILE A 684 -6.13 -13.28 16.17
N ALA A 685 -7.03 -13.78 17.02
CA ALA A 685 -7.94 -14.86 16.66
C ALA A 685 -8.90 -14.46 15.51
N GLY A 686 -9.36 -13.21 15.47
CA GLY A 686 -10.12 -12.64 14.36
C GLY A 686 -9.33 -12.61 13.05
N LEU A 687 -8.06 -12.22 13.10
CA LEU A 687 -7.15 -12.24 11.95
C LEU A 687 -6.96 -13.66 11.40
N PHE A 688 -6.71 -14.64 12.28
CA PHE A 688 -6.67 -16.05 11.92
C PHE A 688 -8.00 -16.53 11.33
N ALA A 689 -9.13 -16.12 11.92
CA ALA A 689 -10.46 -16.46 11.46
C ALA A 689 -10.73 -15.98 10.03
N ALA A 690 -10.36 -14.74 9.70
CA ALA A 690 -10.49 -14.21 8.35
C ALA A 690 -9.63 -14.97 7.33
N ALA A 691 -8.38 -15.30 7.69
CA ALA A 691 -7.44 -15.99 6.82
C ALA A 691 -7.83 -17.45 6.56
N MET A 692 -8.07 -18.20 7.65
CA MET A 692 -8.31 -19.65 7.60
C MET A 692 -9.67 -19.98 6.97
N SER A 693 -10.68 -19.12 7.13
CA SER A 693 -11.99 -19.25 6.45
C SER A 693 -11.80 -19.33 4.94
N THR A 694 -11.11 -18.33 4.36
CA THR A 694 -10.86 -18.29 2.92
C THR A 694 -9.95 -19.44 2.46
N LEU A 695 -8.90 -19.74 3.23
CA LEU A 695 -7.95 -20.80 2.91
C LEU A 695 -8.63 -22.17 2.80
N SER A 696 -9.45 -22.54 3.79
CA SER A 696 -10.14 -23.83 3.82
C SER A 696 -11.17 -23.97 2.69
N SER A 697 -11.88 -22.89 2.35
CA SER A 697 -12.73 -22.80 1.16
C SER A 697 -11.98 -23.02 -0.15
N SER A 698 -10.84 -22.35 -0.33
CA SER A 698 -10.01 -22.47 -1.53
C SER A 698 -9.48 -23.89 -1.69
N MET A 699 -8.98 -24.50 -0.62
CA MET A 699 -8.50 -25.89 -0.63
C MET A 699 -9.61 -26.88 -0.99
N ASN A 700 -10.79 -26.77 -0.35
CA ASN A 700 -11.88 -27.70 -0.59
C ASN A 700 -12.47 -27.57 -1.99
N SER A 701 -12.70 -26.34 -2.47
CA SER A 701 -13.27 -26.09 -3.79
C SER A 701 -12.31 -26.47 -4.92
N ALA A 702 -11.01 -26.20 -4.78
CA ALA A 702 -9.99 -26.61 -5.75
C ALA A 702 -9.87 -28.14 -5.82
N ALA A 703 -9.90 -28.83 -4.68
CA ALA A 703 -9.93 -30.29 -4.64
C ALA A 703 -11.21 -30.86 -5.28
N THR A 704 -12.36 -30.22 -5.03
CA THR A 704 -13.65 -30.59 -5.64
C THR A 704 -13.60 -30.46 -7.16
N ALA A 705 -13.09 -29.33 -7.66
CA ALA A 705 -12.91 -29.07 -9.08
C ALA A 705 -11.95 -30.10 -9.72
N PHE A 706 -10.78 -30.32 -9.11
CA PHE A 706 -9.80 -31.30 -9.61
C PHE A 706 -10.38 -32.71 -9.68
N VAL A 707 -10.99 -33.19 -8.60
CA VAL A 707 -11.48 -34.58 -8.56
C VAL A 707 -12.65 -34.78 -9.52
N THR A 708 -13.59 -33.85 -9.54
CA THR A 708 -14.82 -33.99 -10.33
C THR A 708 -14.57 -33.74 -11.82
N ASP A 709 -13.81 -32.70 -12.17
CA ASP A 709 -13.67 -32.24 -13.55
C ASP A 709 -12.52 -32.91 -14.30
N ILE A 710 -11.51 -33.39 -13.57
CA ILE A 710 -10.28 -33.94 -14.17
C ILE A 710 -10.12 -35.41 -13.77
N TYR A 711 -9.94 -35.70 -12.49
CA TYR A 711 -9.54 -37.04 -12.03
C TYR A 711 -10.57 -38.11 -12.36
N ARG A 712 -11.85 -37.86 -12.05
CA ARG A 712 -12.96 -38.80 -12.29
C ARG A 712 -13.15 -39.09 -13.78
N LYS A 713 -12.77 -38.16 -14.68
CA LYS A 713 -12.85 -38.38 -16.14
C LYS A 713 -11.68 -39.21 -16.66
N VAL A 714 -10.50 -39.06 -16.06
CA VAL A 714 -9.32 -39.88 -16.39
C VAL A 714 -9.41 -41.29 -15.79
N ARG A 715 -10.10 -41.45 -14.66
CA ARG A 715 -10.25 -42.72 -13.92
C ARG A 715 -11.72 -43.01 -13.55
N PRO A 716 -12.62 -43.22 -14.54
CA PRO A 716 -14.06 -43.38 -14.28
C PRO A 716 -14.42 -44.67 -13.51
N ASP A 717 -13.64 -45.74 -13.66
CA ASP A 717 -13.99 -47.08 -13.11
C ASP A 717 -13.63 -47.27 -11.63
N ARG A 718 -13.26 -46.20 -10.91
CA ARG A 718 -12.84 -46.28 -9.51
C ARG A 718 -14.03 -46.19 -8.56
N ASP A 719 -13.98 -46.98 -7.49
CA ASP A 719 -15.02 -47.02 -6.47
C ASP A 719 -15.03 -45.74 -5.61
N GLU A 720 -16.08 -45.58 -4.81
CA GLU A 720 -16.29 -44.33 -4.10
C GLU A 720 -15.36 -44.13 -2.90
N ARG A 721 -14.78 -45.22 -2.37
CA ARG A 721 -13.70 -45.15 -1.38
C ARG A 721 -12.43 -44.59 -2.00
N HIS A 722 -12.07 -45.04 -3.20
CA HIS A 722 -10.93 -44.51 -3.95
C HIS A 722 -11.15 -43.03 -4.30
N MET A 723 -12.35 -42.65 -4.73
CA MET A 723 -12.65 -41.24 -5.03
C MET A 723 -12.59 -40.35 -3.79
N LEU A 724 -13.05 -40.83 -2.63
CA LEU A 724 -12.90 -40.10 -1.37
C LEU A 724 -11.42 -39.97 -0.95
N SER A 725 -10.61 -41.00 -1.19
CA SER A 725 -9.16 -40.92 -0.97
C SER A 725 -8.50 -39.92 -1.93
N ALA A 726 -8.90 -39.93 -3.20
CA ALA A 726 -8.43 -38.96 -4.19
C ALA A 726 -8.81 -37.52 -3.81
N ALA A 727 -10.00 -37.30 -3.26
CA ALA A 727 -10.43 -36.01 -2.73
C ALA A 727 -9.53 -35.53 -1.60
N ARG A 728 -9.22 -36.40 -0.62
CA ARG A 728 -8.31 -36.06 0.47
C ARG A 728 -6.91 -35.75 -0.02
N TRP A 729 -6.36 -36.57 -0.93
CA TRP A 729 -5.05 -36.33 -1.53
C TRP A 729 -5.01 -35.04 -2.34
N ALA A 730 -6.06 -34.74 -3.10
CA ALA A 730 -6.16 -33.48 -3.83
C ALA A 730 -6.18 -32.27 -2.87
N THR A 731 -6.98 -32.32 -1.80
CA THR A 731 -6.98 -31.30 -0.75
C THR A 731 -5.57 -31.12 -0.15
N PHE A 732 -4.90 -32.22 0.19
CA PHE A 732 -3.55 -32.19 0.75
C PHE A 732 -2.55 -31.56 -0.22
N VAL A 733 -2.46 -32.06 -1.46
CA VAL A 733 -1.47 -31.60 -2.45
C VAL A 733 -1.71 -30.14 -2.82
N LEU A 734 -2.95 -29.77 -3.18
CA LEU A 734 -3.26 -28.40 -3.60
C LEU A 734 -3.09 -27.41 -2.42
N GLY A 735 -3.48 -27.81 -1.21
CA GLY A 735 -3.24 -27.01 -0.02
C GLY A 735 -1.76 -26.81 0.28
N MET A 736 -0.95 -27.87 0.22
CA MET A 736 0.51 -27.78 0.38
C MET A 736 1.15 -26.91 -0.69
N VAL A 737 0.73 -27.01 -1.95
CA VAL A 737 1.21 -26.13 -3.03
C VAL A 737 0.88 -24.68 -2.73
N GLY A 738 -0.34 -24.37 -2.26
CA GLY A 738 -0.71 -23.00 -1.84
C GLY A 738 0.13 -22.46 -0.68
N ILE A 739 0.40 -23.29 0.34
CA ILE A 739 1.22 -22.92 1.49
C ILE A 739 2.68 -22.68 1.07
N LEU A 740 3.26 -23.59 0.28
CA LEU A 740 4.62 -23.44 -0.24
C LEU A 740 4.74 -22.21 -1.16
N PHE A 741 3.71 -21.93 -1.95
CA PHE A 741 3.68 -20.72 -2.76
C PHE A 741 3.64 -19.46 -1.90
N ALA A 742 2.88 -19.46 -0.79
CA ALA A 742 2.91 -18.37 0.19
C ALA A 742 4.31 -18.13 0.78
N VAL A 743 5.02 -19.23 1.13
CA VAL A 743 6.41 -19.16 1.64
C VAL A 743 7.36 -18.57 0.60
N VAL A 744 7.28 -19.00 -0.66
CA VAL A 744 8.09 -18.42 -1.73
C VAL A 744 7.74 -16.95 -1.94
N MET A 745 6.45 -16.62 -1.98
CA MET A 745 5.97 -15.26 -2.19
C MET A 745 6.36 -14.31 -1.04
N ALA A 746 6.54 -14.83 0.19
CA ALA A 746 7.04 -14.04 1.31
C ALA A 746 8.47 -13.52 1.11
N SER A 747 9.23 -14.09 0.17
CA SER A 747 10.56 -13.61 -0.21
C SER A 747 10.54 -12.58 -1.34
N TRP A 748 9.37 -12.24 -1.88
CA TRP A 748 9.23 -11.27 -2.95
C TRP A 748 8.98 -9.86 -2.40
N ASP A 749 9.62 -8.85 -3.02
CA ASP A 749 9.36 -7.44 -2.72
C ASP A 749 8.06 -6.97 -3.39
N ILE A 750 6.92 -7.28 -2.77
CA ILE A 750 5.58 -6.96 -3.27
C ILE A 750 5.07 -5.68 -2.60
N LYS A 751 4.96 -4.59 -3.36
CA LYS A 751 4.51 -3.29 -2.86
C LYS A 751 3.06 -3.26 -2.38
N SER A 752 2.17 -4.02 -3.03
CA SER A 752 0.74 -4.08 -2.70
C SER A 752 0.17 -5.44 -3.07
N LEU A 753 -0.10 -6.26 -2.06
CA LEU A 753 -0.69 -7.59 -2.24
C LEU A 753 -2.14 -7.50 -2.76
N TRP A 754 -2.88 -6.45 -2.40
CA TRP A 754 -4.20 -6.17 -2.93
C TRP A 754 -4.18 -5.93 -4.45
N ASP A 755 -3.20 -5.15 -4.93
CA ASP A 755 -3.10 -4.82 -6.35
C ASP A 755 -2.70 -6.05 -7.16
N GLU A 756 -1.73 -6.82 -6.69
CA GLU A 756 -1.33 -8.08 -7.34
C GLU A 756 -2.49 -9.09 -7.39
N PHE A 757 -3.23 -9.23 -6.28
CA PHE A 757 -4.43 -10.07 -6.26
C PHE A 757 -5.50 -9.58 -7.24
N SER A 758 -5.75 -8.27 -7.31
CA SER A 758 -6.74 -7.67 -8.21
C SER A 758 -6.37 -7.85 -9.69
N LYS A 759 -5.09 -7.74 -10.04
CA LYS A 759 -4.58 -8.07 -11.39
C LYS A 759 -4.87 -9.52 -11.74
N PHE A 760 -4.55 -10.44 -10.83
CA PHE A 760 -4.77 -11.87 -11.04
C PHE A 760 -6.26 -12.24 -11.14
N LEU A 761 -7.10 -11.62 -10.31
CA LEU A 761 -8.56 -11.73 -10.35
C LEU A 761 -9.12 -11.31 -11.71
N GLY A 762 -8.67 -10.18 -12.25
CA GLY A 762 -9.10 -9.68 -13.56
C GLY A 762 -8.75 -10.62 -14.70
N ILE A 763 -7.51 -11.11 -14.74
CA ILE A 763 -7.00 -11.98 -15.82
C ILE A 763 -7.72 -13.33 -15.85
N LEU A 764 -7.91 -13.98 -14.70
CA LEU A 764 -8.46 -15.34 -14.65
C LEU A 764 -9.97 -15.35 -14.41
N LEU A 765 -10.44 -14.70 -13.35
CA LEU A 765 -11.83 -14.82 -12.90
C LEU A 765 -12.79 -13.98 -13.77
N GLY A 766 -12.37 -12.78 -14.20
CA GLY A 766 -13.18 -11.91 -15.06
C GLY A 766 -13.63 -12.61 -16.35
N GLY A 767 -12.72 -13.28 -17.04
CA GLY A 767 -13.03 -14.05 -18.26
C GLY A 767 -14.01 -15.20 -18.02
N LEU A 768 -13.88 -15.92 -16.89
CA LEU A 768 -14.82 -16.99 -16.52
C LEU A 768 -16.25 -16.44 -16.32
N GLY A 769 -16.39 -15.29 -15.64
CA GLY A 769 -17.67 -14.60 -15.50
C GLY A 769 -18.36 -14.35 -16.84
N GLY A 770 -17.61 -13.79 -17.80
CA GLY A 770 -18.09 -13.50 -19.15
C GLY A 770 -18.51 -14.76 -19.91
N LEU A 771 -17.75 -15.86 -19.77
CA LEU A 771 -18.05 -17.14 -20.42
C LEU A 771 -19.34 -17.78 -19.89
N PHE A 772 -19.54 -17.79 -18.56
CA PHE A 772 -20.77 -18.33 -17.98
C PHE A 772 -21.99 -17.54 -18.44
N LEU A 773 -21.92 -16.20 -18.42
CA LEU A 773 -23.04 -15.40 -18.88
C LEU A 773 -23.28 -15.60 -20.39
N LEU A 774 -22.23 -15.74 -21.19
CA LEU A 774 -22.35 -16.06 -22.62
C LEU A 774 -23.09 -17.39 -22.84
N GLY A 775 -22.75 -18.43 -22.07
CA GLY A 775 -23.42 -19.73 -22.12
C GLY A 775 -24.89 -19.66 -21.68
N LEU A 776 -25.16 -18.96 -20.57
CA LEU A 776 -26.48 -18.86 -19.93
C LEU A 776 -27.45 -18.00 -20.74
N ALA A 777 -26.97 -16.86 -21.24
CA ALA A 777 -27.79 -15.82 -21.86
C ALA A 777 -27.90 -15.95 -23.38
N THR A 778 -27.18 -16.87 -24.04
CA THR A 778 -27.21 -16.99 -25.50
C THR A 778 -27.40 -18.43 -25.98
N ARG A 779 -28.25 -18.59 -27.01
CA ARG A 779 -28.44 -19.87 -27.73
C ARG A 779 -27.51 -20.03 -28.93
N ARG A 780 -26.75 -19.00 -29.28
CA ARG A 780 -25.86 -18.97 -30.45
C ARG A 780 -24.40 -19.23 -30.10
N ALA A 781 -23.99 -19.12 -28.85
CA ALA A 781 -22.59 -19.35 -28.48
C ALA A 781 -22.16 -20.80 -28.68
N ASN A 782 -21.01 -21.03 -29.31
CA ASN A 782 -20.43 -22.36 -29.52
C ASN A 782 -19.07 -22.50 -28.82
N ALA A 783 -18.50 -23.70 -28.86
CA ALA A 783 -17.26 -24.00 -28.14
C ALA A 783 -16.04 -23.22 -28.68
N THR A 784 -15.96 -23.02 -29.99
CA THR A 784 -14.87 -22.23 -30.60
C THR A 784 -14.92 -20.78 -30.13
N GLY A 785 -16.11 -20.16 -30.13
CA GLY A 785 -16.29 -18.83 -29.59
C GLY A 785 -15.96 -18.75 -28.10
N ALA A 786 -16.38 -19.73 -27.29
CA ALA A 786 -16.03 -19.78 -25.88
C ALA A 786 -14.51 -19.77 -25.63
N LEU A 787 -13.73 -20.59 -26.35
CA LEU A 787 -12.26 -20.63 -26.23
C LEU A 787 -11.61 -19.33 -26.70
N CYS A 788 -12.03 -18.79 -27.84
CA CYS A 788 -11.53 -17.51 -28.34
C CYS A 788 -11.89 -16.34 -27.40
N GLY A 789 -13.06 -16.39 -26.76
CA GLY A 789 -13.48 -15.44 -25.75
C GLY A 789 -12.53 -15.45 -24.54
N LEU A 790 -12.23 -16.63 -23.99
CA LEU A 790 -11.29 -16.76 -22.87
C LEU A 790 -9.89 -16.26 -23.24
N ALA A 791 -9.34 -16.72 -24.37
CA ALA A 791 -8.00 -16.30 -24.81
C ALA A 791 -7.94 -14.80 -25.12
N GLY A 792 -8.95 -14.27 -25.81
CA GLY A 792 -9.05 -12.84 -26.11
C GLY A 792 -9.21 -11.98 -24.86
N SER A 793 -9.94 -12.45 -23.85
CA SER A 793 -10.06 -11.78 -22.56
C SER A 793 -8.70 -11.63 -21.87
N ILE A 794 -7.87 -12.68 -21.85
CA ILE A 794 -6.51 -12.62 -21.28
C ILE A 794 -5.68 -11.55 -22.00
N VAL A 795 -5.69 -11.53 -23.34
CA VAL A 795 -4.95 -10.53 -24.13
C VAL A 795 -5.42 -9.11 -23.80
N VAL A 796 -6.73 -8.88 -23.78
CA VAL A 796 -7.29 -7.56 -23.42
C VAL A 796 -6.89 -7.18 -22.00
N GLN A 797 -6.94 -8.11 -21.05
CA GLN A 797 -6.53 -7.84 -19.67
C GLN A 797 -5.05 -7.50 -19.56
N THR A 798 -4.16 -8.20 -20.26
CA THR A 798 -2.74 -7.87 -20.29
C THR A 798 -2.49 -6.45 -20.82
N LEU A 799 -3.24 -6.02 -21.84
CA LEU A 799 -3.13 -4.65 -22.37
C LEU A 799 -3.67 -3.61 -21.38
N VAL A 800 -4.81 -3.88 -20.75
CA VAL A 800 -5.43 -3.00 -19.75
C VAL A 800 -4.55 -2.83 -18.52
N THR A 801 -3.93 -3.91 -18.03
CA THR A 801 -3.02 -3.85 -16.87
C THR A 801 -1.74 -3.07 -17.18
N GLN A 802 -1.20 -3.21 -18.39
CA GLN A 802 0.00 -2.48 -18.83
C GLN A 802 -0.24 -0.98 -19.02
N HIS A 803 -1.37 -0.60 -19.61
CA HIS A 803 -1.64 0.81 -19.96
C HIS A 803 -2.53 1.53 -18.94
N GLN A 804 -3.12 0.81 -17.98
CA GLN A 804 -3.97 1.35 -16.91
C GLN A 804 -5.10 2.27 -17.43
N TRP A 805 -5.74 1.91 -18.55
CA TRP A 805 -6.78 2.73 -19.19
C TRP A 805 -8.01 3.00 -18.33
N VAL A 806 -8.28 2.09 -17.39
CA VAL A 806 -9.37 2.14 -16.41
C VAL A 806 -8.81 1.86 -15.03
N ASN A 807 -9.56 2.24 -14.00
CA ASN A 807 -9.23 1.95 -12.61
C ASN A 807 -9.12 0.44 -12.37
N LEU A 808 -8.25 0.05 -11.44
CA LEU A 808 -8.00 -1.34 -11.02
C LEU A 808 -9.29 -2.12 -10.70
N LEU A 809 -10.29 -1.47 -10.09
CA LEU A 809 -11.57 -2.10 -9.75
C LEU A 809 -12.32 -2.68 -10.97
N LEU A 810 -12.07 -2.13 -12.16
CA LEU A 810 -12.75 -2.53 -13.41
C LEU A 810 -12.03 -3.67 -14.16
N TYR A 811 -10.97 -4.26 -13.61
CA TYR A 811 -10.24 -5.33 -14.31
C TYR A 811 -11.11 -6.58 -14.49
N SER A 812 -11.85 -6.99 -13.45
CA SER A 812 -12.86 -8.05 -13.60
C SER A 812 -13.93 -7.70 -14.63
N THR A 813 -14.39 -6.44 -14.66
CA THR A 813 -15.42 -5.96 -15.60
C THR A 813 -14.94 -6.02 -17.05
N THR A 814 -13.76 -5.49 -17.32
CA THR A 814 -13.19 -5.49 -18.67
C THR A 814 -12.89 -6.91 -19.15
N GLY A 815 -12.45 -7.81 -18.27
CA GLY A 815 -12.20 -9.21 -18.60
C GLY A 815 -13.49 -9.96 -18.94
N PHE A 816 -14.52 -9.70 -18.15
CA PHE A 816 -15.87 -10.21 -18.37
C PHE A 816 -16.43 -9.77 -19.73
N ILE A 817 -16.42 -8.46 -19.99
CA ILE A 817 -16.98 -7.89 -21.22
C ILE A 817 -16.21 -8.40 -22.44
N ALA A 818 -14.87 -8.43 -22.37
CA ALA A 818 -14.03 -8.93 -23.46
C ALA A 818 -14.35 -10.40 -23.79
N CYS A 819 -14.43 -11.27 -22.78
CA CYS A 819 -14.74 -12.69 -23.00
C CYS A 819 -16.12 -12.88 -23.64
N PHE A 820 -17.13 -12.18 -23.11
CA PHE A 820 -18.49 -12.26 -23.63
C PHE A 820 -18.56 -11.77 -25.08
N ALA A 821 -18.02 -10.58 -25.36
CA ALA A 821 -18.12 -9.94 -26.67
C ALA A 821 -17.35 -10.72 -27.75
N ILE A 822 -16.08 -11.06 -27.49
CA ILE A 822 -15.25 -11.82 -28.42
C ILE A 822 -15.87 -13.20 -28.65
N GLY A 823 -16.29 -13.87 -27.57
CA GLY A 823 -16.85 -15.21 -27.69
C GLY A 823 -18.18 -15.23 -28.45
N TYR A 824 -19.02 -14.22 -28.28
CA TYR A 824 -20.26 -14.08 -29.04
C TYR A 824 -20.00 -13.83 -30.53
N VAL A 825 -19.12 -12.87 -30.88
CA VAL A 825 -18.79 -12.54 -32.27
C VAL A 825 -18.18 -13.73 -33.00
N VAL A 826 -17.21 -14.41 -32.38
CA VAL A 826 -16.59 -15.60 -32.97
C VAL A 826 -17.60 -16.74 -33.12
N SER A 827 -18.51 -16.92 -32.16
CA SER A 827 -19.57 -17.93 -32.29
C SER A 827 -20.46 -17.65 -33.49
N LEU A 828 -20.85 -16.40 -33.73
CA LEU A 828 -21.63 -16.02 -34.92
C LEU A 828 -20.85 -16.29 -36.22
N ALA A 829 -19.55 -15.98 -36.24
CA ALA A 829 -18.69 -16.21 -37.41
C ALA A 829 -18.44 -17.70 -37.70
N THR A 830 -18.53 -18.55 -36.68
CA THR A 830 -18.25 -20.00 -36.78
C THR A 830 -19.50 -20.88 -36.81
N GLY A 831 -20.65 -20.30 -37.21
CA GLY A 831 -21.90 -21.04 -37.45
C GLY A 831 -22.82 -21.21 -36.25
N GLY A 832 -22.45 -20.72 -35.07
CA GLY A 832 -23.23 -20.80 -33.83
C GLY A 832 -23.47 -22.22 -33.31
N SER A 833 -24.15 -22.35 -32.18
CA SER A 833 -24.64 -23.65 -31.67
C SER A 833 -26.06 -23.95 -32.17
N ASP A 834 -26.39 -25.23 -32.39
CA ASP A 834 -27.78 -25.64 -32.69
C ASP A 834 -28.69 -25.32 -31.49
N PRO A 835 -29.69 -24.42 -31.64
CA PRO A 835 -30.55 -24.00 -30.54
C PRO A 835 -31.25 -25.17 -29.84
N ARG A 836 -31.62 -26.23 -30.60
CA ARG A 836 -32.36 -27.39 -30.08
C ARG A 836 -31.60 -28.19 -29.02
N HIS A 837 -30.27 -28.16 -29.05
CA HIS A 837 -29.41 -28.84 -28.08
C HIS A 837 -29.10 -27.98 -26.84
N THR A 838 -29.54 -26.71 -26.81
CA THR A 838 -29.20 -25.75 -25.75
C THR A 838 -30.41 -25.26 -24.94
N ASP A 839 -31.62 -25.71 -25.28
CA ASP A 839 -32.86 -25.17 -24.71
C ASP A 839 -32.97 -25.36 -23.18
N ASN A 840 -32.46 -26.46 -22.63
CA ASN A 840 -32.42 -26.72 -21.19
C ASN A 840 -31.14 -26.22 -20.49
N LEU A 841 -30.27 -25.51 -21.22
CA LEU A 841 -28.97 -25.04 -20.75
C LEU A 841 -28.85 -23.51 -20.81
N THR A 842 -29.95 -22.81 -21.07
CA THR A 842 -30.07 -21.35 -21.14
C THR A 842 -31.24 -20.82 -20.30
N ILE A 843 -31.26 -19.52 -20.05
CA ILE A 843 -32.30 -18.84 -19.25
C ILE A 843 -33.63 -18.62 -20.00
N TYR A 844 -33.76 -19.04 -21.25
CA TYR A 844 -34.95 -18.77 -22.07
C TYR A 844 -36.15 -19.70 -21.82
N LYS A 845 -35.94 -20.84 -21.13
CA LYS A 845 -37.01 -21.79 -20.72
C LYS A 845 -37.02 -22.01 -19.19
N THR A 846 -36.97 -20.93 -18.41
CA THR A 846 -36.99 -20.99 -16.92
C THR A 846 -38.37 -20.80 -16.27
N LYS A 847 -39.48 -20.84 -17.02
CA LYS A 847 -40.83 -20.82 -16.43
C LYS A 847 -41.74 -21.87 -17.07
N ASN A 848 -42.14 -22.85 -16.25
CA ASN A 848 -43.39 -23.63 -16.32
C ASN A 848 -43.56 -24.76 -17.35
N GLU A 849 -42.51 -25.48 -17.77
CA GLU A 849 -42.70 -26.76 -18.46
C GLU A 849 -41.79 -27.82 -17.85
N LEU A 850 -42.20 -28.36 -16.70
CA LEU A 850 -42.01 -29.74 -16.21
C LEU A 850 -42.81 -29.92 -14.92
#